data_AF-A0A4U0WYD5-F1
#
_entry.id   AF-A0A4U0WYD5-F1
#
_cell.length_a   1.000
_cell.length_b   1.000
_cell.length_c   1.000
_cell.angle_alpha   90.00
_cell.angle_beta   90.00
_cell.angle_gamma   90.00
#
_symmetry.space_group_name_H-M   'P 1'
#
loop_
_entity.id
_entity.type
_entity.pdbx_description
1 polymer ?
#
loop_
_entity_poly.entity_id
_entity_poly.type
_entity_poly.pdbx_seq_one_letter_code
_entity_poly.pdbx_strand_id
1 'polypeptide(L)'
;MRLAVGLCSSLLATLVVAQEYHGETDYEYNSSGNDHWSDADVPMSTGYGQYGDGNGPSSTAVVTGSTASVLSSTASVTSNSASVTSNIASGTGGSASVLSSTAAVISNSASVTSNTASGTGSSAVVTSSTASAPSSTTSVTSSTGNGTSSTRNGSSGNGSLSSATRYAVKTPPLTTNWTYSVGTNPWPEYPRPQLQRSQWQNLNGIWTYQNASSLQAVNSPPFGQTLANEVLVPSCLESGLSGIQGNYTLYSWYSTHFKVPSNWTSQRVLLNFGAVDYEATVFINGHNATFHRGGYFAFTVDVTDYLSSSGANELLVFVHDPTDSDPYVIPIGKQTLHPSHIFYTPCSGIWQSVWIQSAPSNYITELDLAANMDGQVNVTIATSQQTKTPVQVSVVDRGSKKVVAFHNGTSDAAFQFSVPSPSLWSPDSPTLYDVTVSMGGDVISSYTGFRTFSKGTVNGVVRPLVNGKFTFVFGTLDQGFWPDGIYTPPNREAMVYDLQTLKRLGLNMVRKHIKVENALFYQACDEMGLLVIQDMPSLRPLQQRTLANCTRITIEPDAQQQTEFARQLELLVNQHKSYTSIMIWIIYNEGWGQLIDGYPEFGLTARVRQLDPTRLIDSTTGWFDHGAGDFSDNHHYANPQCGSPFYSIASSPYDPARIGIQGEFGGIGQNVSIEHLWNVQEAINTINQTYEIDLSVEAWNYRSHILLGELRDQTQRFACSGGVWTQTTDVEGEVNGLLTYDRRILRPNEAQWKADIQGLYDAAASRSNSSVPLLV
;
A
#
# COMPACT_ATOMS: atom_id res chain seq x y z
N MET A 1 -41.36 -10.78 46.14
CA MET A 1 -42.20 -10.19 45.07
C MET A 1 -41.54 -8.88 44.69
N ARG A 2 -40.55 -8.79 43.79
CA ARG A 2 -40.42 -9.36 42.43
C ARG A 2 -41.67 -9.07 41.59
N LEU A 3 -41.63 -8.00 40.80
CA LEU A 3 -41.94 -7.93 39.36
C LEU A 3 -41.90 -6.45 38.92
N ALA A 4 -41.54 -6.22 37.64
CA ALA A 4 -41.50 -4.94 36.92
C ALA A 4 -40.16 -4.17 36.85
N VAL A 5 -39.04 -4.87 36.64
CA VAL A 5 -37.92 -4.36 35.82
C VAL A 5 -37.44 -5.54 34.98
N GLY A 6 -37.94 -5.64 33.76
CA GLY A 6 -37.65 -6.78 32.88
C GLY A 6 -38.53 -6.72 31.65
N LEU A 7 -38.07 -5.96 30.64
CA LEU A 7 -38.46 -6.03 29.23
C LEU A 7 -37.53 -5.08 28.43
N CYS A 8 -36.23 -5.38 28.45
CA CYS A 8 -35.26 -4.86 27.47
C CYS A 8 -34.09 -5.84 27.25
N SER A 9 -34.32 -7.13 27.47
CA SER A 9 -33.31 -8.18 27.29
C SER A 9 -33.99 -9.47 26.84
N SER A 10 -34.36 -9.52 25.56
CA SER A 10 -34.66 -10.77 24.81
C SER A 10 -35.07 -10.43 23.38
N LEU A 11 -34.11 -9.96 22.58
CA LEU A 11 -34.07 -10.09 21.12
C LEU A 11 -32.75 -9.42 20.67
N LEU A 12 -31.67 -10.16 20.87
CA LEU A 12 -30.32 -9.80 20.41
C LEU A 12 -29.79 -11.02 19.67
N ALA A 13 -30.12 -11.06 18.38
CA ALA A 13 -29.40 -11.74 17.32
C ALA A 13 -29.91 -11.16 15.99
N THR A 14 -28.98 -10.61 15.21
CA THR A 14 -29.15 -10.22 13.80
C THR A 14 -30.07 -9.01 13.54
N LEU A 15 -29.52 -7.80 13.49
CA LEU A 15 -29.90 -6.76 12.52
C LEU A 15 -28.95 -5.54 12.66
N VAL A 16 -27.86 -5.59 11.90
CA VAL A 16 -27.17 -4.40 11.37
C VAL A 16 -26.86 -4.79 9.92
N VAL A 17 -27.04 -3.83 9.00
CA VAL A 17 -27.03 -3.95 7.53
C VAL A 17 -28.42 -4.27 6.92
N ALA A 18 -28.72 -3.52 5.84
CA ALA A 18 -29.98 -3.37 5.11
C ALA A 18 -31.01 -2.39 5.73
N GLN A 19 -30.72 -1.09 5.62
CA GLN A 19 -31.79 -0.10 5.54
C GLN A 19 -32.15 0.09 4.06
N GLU A 20 -33.42 -0.21 3.77
CA GLU A 20 -34.22 0.11 2.58
C GLU A 20 -34.03 -0.72 1.30
N TYR A 21 -34.64 -1.92 1.29
CA TYR A 21 -35.26 -2.47 0.07
C TYR A 21 -36.57 -3.19 0.44
N HIS A 22 -37.69 -2.46 0.36
CA HIS A 22 -39.00 -3.07 0.17
C HIS A 22 -39.83 -2.18 -0.74
N GLY A 23 -39.89 -2.56 -2.01
CA GLY A 23 -40.84 -2.05 -2.98
C GLY A 23 -40.87 -3.00 -4.17
N GLU A 24 -41.86 -3.89 -4.21
CA GLU A 24 -42.47 -4.49 -5.42
C GLU A 24 -43.60 -5.41 -4.91
N THR A 25 -44.88 -5.05 -5.01
CA THR A 25 -45.80 -5.19 -6.17
C THR A 25 -45.77 -6.56 -6.83
N ASP A 26 -46.79 -7.35 -6.51
CA ASP A 26 -47.20 -8.59 -7.16
C ASP A 26 -47.36 -8.44 -8.68
N TYR A 27 -46.71 -9.30 -9.45
CA TYR A 27 -47.21 -9.76 -10.74
C TYR A 27 -46.88 -11.25 -10.93
N GLU A 28 -47.90 -12.09 -10.87
CA GLU A 28 -47.90 -13.46 -11.35
C GLU A 28 -47.69 -13.47 -12.88
N TYR A 29 -46.77 -14.30 -13.39
CA TYR A 29 -46.92 -14.85 -14.73
C TYR A 29 -46.52 -16.33 -14.77
N ASN A 30 -47.46 -17.08 -15.36
CA ASN A 30 -47.55 -18.52 -15.39
C ASN A 30 -46.70 -19.13 -16.51
N SER A 31 -46.14 -20.29 -16.23
CA SER A 31 -45.40 -21.18 -17.13
C SER A 31 -46.19 -21.63 -18.38
N SER A 32 -45.49 -21.85 -19.51
CA SER A 32 -45.56 -23.08 -20.34
C SER A 32 -44.90 -22.91 -21.72
N GLY A 33 -44.22 -23.96 -22.21
CA GLY A 33 -43.98 -24.14 -23.66
C GLY A 33 -42.63 -24.76 -24.05
N ASN A 34 -42.61 -26.08 -24.25
CA ASN A 34 -41.52 -26.89 -24.85
C ASN A 34 -41.22 -26.51 -26.33
N ASP A 35 -40.01 -26.81 -26.84
CA ASP A 35 -39.80 -27.93 -27.80
C ASP A 35 -38.35 -28.07 -28.37
N HIS A 36 -37.88 -29.32 -28.28
CA HIS A 36 -37.05 -30.17 -29.14
C HIS A 36 -35.73 -29.79 -29.89
N TRP A 37 -34.63 -30.45 -29.45
CA TRP A 37 -33.66 -31.35 -30.13
C TRP A 37 -33.07 -31.05 -31.52
N SER A 38 -31.73 -31.09 -31.65
CA SER A 38 -30.98 -32.16 -32.39
C SER A 38 -29.45 -31.97 -32.40
N ASP A 39 -28.75 -33.08 -32.17
CA ASP A 39 -27.31 -33.32 -32.35
C ASP A 39 -26.88 -33.34 -33.83
N ALA A 40 -25.62 -33.01 -34.11
CA ALA A 40 -24.85 -33.66 -35.18
C ALA A 40 -23.32 -33.52 -35.00
N ASP A 41 -22.66 -34.67 -35.16
CA ASP A 41 -21.23 -34.97 -35.03
C ASP A 41 -20.27 -34.33 -36.06
N VAL A 42 -18.99 -34.38 -35.66
CA VAL A 42 -17.72 -34.07 -36.33
C VAL A 42 -17.50 -34.90 -37.63
N PRO A 43 -16.54 -34.54 -38.51
CA PRO A 43 -15.24 -35.22 -38.40
C PRO A 43 -13.98 -34.37 -38.70
N MET A 44 -12.88 -34.80 -38.07
CA MET A 44 -11.50 -34.40 -38.29
C MET A 44 -11.04 -34.53 -39.75
N SER A 45 -10.14 -33.65 -40.18
CA SER A 45 -9.12 -34.01 -41.19
C SER A 45 -7.76 -33.42 -40.84
N THR A 46 -6.76 -34.28 -40.97
CA THR A 46 -5.34 -34.09 -40.72
C THR A 46 -4.66 -33.47 -41.95
N GLY A 47 -3.72 -32.54 -41.73
CA GLY A 47 -2.89 -31.99 -42.79
C GLY A 47 -1.55 -31.52 -42.25
N TYR A 48 -0.55 -32.40 -42.31
CA TYR A 48 0.87 -32.09 -42.10
C TYR A 48 1.41 -31.30 -43.32
N GLY A 49 2.09 -30.19 -43.07
CA GLY A 49 2.91 -29.48 -44.04
C GLY A 49 4.05 -28.74 -43.34
N GLN A 50 5.30 -29.18 -43.59
CA GLN A 50 6.53 -28.57 -43.06
C GLN A 50 7.15 -27.54 -44.03
N TYR A 51 7.97 -26.68 -43.42
CA TYR A 51 9.07 -25.83 -43.91
C TYR A 51 8.80 -24.36 -44.29
N GLY A 52 9.50 -23.50 -43.56
CA GLY A 52 9.74 -22.09 -43.87
C GLY A 52 10.38 -21.35 -42.68
N ASP A 53 11.68 -21.56 -42.46
CA ASP A 53 12.50 -20.85 -41.46
C ASP A 53 12.49 -19.32 -41.64
N GLY A 54 12.25 -18.60 -40.54
CA GLY A 54 12.37 -17.15 -40.45
C GLY A 54 12.74 -16.75 -39.02
N ASN A 55 14.05 -16.71 -38.73
CA ASN A 55 14.62 -16.31 -37.44
C ASN A 55 14.39 -14.82 -37.13
N GLY A 56 13.67 -14.55 -36.03
CA GLY A 56 13.72 -13.32 -35.23
C GLY A 56 13.87 -13.71 -33.75
N PRO A 57 14.49 -12.90 -32.86
CA PRO A 57 15.08 -13.39 -31.63
C PRO A 57 14.01 -13.79 -30.61
N SER A 58 13.80 -15.09 -30.43
CA SER A 58 13.00 -15.64 -29.33
C SER A 58 13.80 -15.57 -28.02
N SER A 59 13.23 -14.98 -26.98
CA SER A 59 13.85 -14.75 -25.66
C SER A 59 13.86 -15.96 -24.71
N THR A 60 13.58 -17.17 -25.20
CA THR A 60 13.60 -18.39 -24.39
C THR A 60 14.04 -19.58 -25.25
N ALA A 61 14.99 -20.39 -24.76
CA ALA A 61 15.38 -21.64 -25.40
C ALA A 61 15.38 -22.78 -24.36
N VAL A 62 14.74 -23.89 -24.71
CA VAL A 62 14.75 -25.14 -23.91
C VAL A 62 15.49 -26.19 -24.73
N VAL A 63 16.62 -26.69 -24.23
CA VAL A 63 17.45 -27.69 -24.93
C VAL A 63 17.60 -28.92 -24.05
N THR A 64 17.15 -30.08 -24.53
CA THR A 64 17.41 -31.38 -23.92
C THR A 64 18.77 -31.91 -24.42
N GLY A 65 19.86 -31.34 -23.88
CA GLY A 65 21.24 -31.66 -24.27
C GLY A 65 22.28 -31.05 -23.32
N SER A 66 23.58 -31.23 -23.61
CA SER A 66 24.67 -31.00 -22.63
C SER A 66 25.16 -29.56 -22.46
N THR A 67 24.79 -28.59 -23.32
CA THR A 67 25.20 -27.17 -23.16
C THR A 67 24.27 -26.21 -23.93
N ALA A 68 23.93 -25.06 -23.33
CA ALA A 68 23.20 -23.96 -23.99
C ALA A 68 23.76 -22.58 -23.56
N SER A 69 23.75 -21.59 -24.45
CA SER A 69 24.24 -20.22 -24.20
C SER A 69 23.29 -19.18 -24.80
N VAL A 70 22.75 -18.24 -23.99
CA VAL A 70 21.80 -17.21 -24.43
C VAL A 70 22.12 -15.86 -23.75
N LEU A 71 21.95 -14.75 -24.48
CA LEU A 71 22.47 -13.43 -24.10
C LEU A 71 21.55 -12.54 -23.24
N SER A 72 20.28 -12.88 -22.95
CA SER A 72 19.41 -11.86 -22.32
C SER A 72 18.30 -12.27 -21.31
N SER A 73 17.87 -13.53 -21.17
CA SER A 73 16.74 -13.84 -20.24
C SER A 73 16.91 -15.10 -19.40
N THR A 74 16.59 -16.29 -19.90
CA THR A 74 16.54 -17.50 -19.05
C THR A 74 17.12 -18.72 -19.77
N ALA A 75 17.99 -19.47 -19.09
CA ALA A 75 18.50 -20.77 -19.58
C ALA A 75 18.39 -21.84 -18.46
N SER A 76 17.87 -23.02 -18.81
CA SER A 76 17.70 -24.16 -17.91
C SER A 76 18.28 -25.44 -18.51
N VAL A 77 19.12 -26.16 -17.75
CA VAL A 77 19.77 -27.42 -18.21
C VAL A 77 19.78 -28.46 -17.11
N THR A 78 19.54 -29.73 -17.46
CA THR A 78 19.35 -30.83 -16.49
C THR A 78 20.59 -31.69 -16.20
N SER A 79 21.79 -31.37 -16.72
CA SER A 79 22.97 -32.22 -16.45
C SER A 79 24.33 -31.54 -16.23
N ASN A 80 24.85 -30.62 -17.07
CA ASN A 80 26.28 -30.22 -16.96
C ASN A 80 26.59 -28.72 -16.70
N SER A 81 26.25 -27.77 -17.59
CA SER A 81 26.56 -26.34 -17.30
C SER A 81 25.64 -25.34 -18.01
N ALA A 82 25.31 -24.24 -17.32
CA ALA A 82 24.52 -23.11 -17.83
C ALA A 82 25.21 -21.78 -17.49
N SER A 83 25.33 -20.87 -18.46
CA SER A 83 25.97 -19.55 -18.30
C SER A 83 25.10 -18.44 -18.87
N VAL A 84 24.80 -17.40 -18.08
CA VAL A 84 24.00 -16.23 -18.50
C VAL A 84 24.64 -14.94 -17.96
N THR A 85 24.67 -13.90 -18.78
CA THR A 85 25.34 -12.63 -18.45
C THR A 85 24.55 -11.68 -17.55
N SER A 86 23.21 -11.77 -17.47
CA SER A 86 22.41 -10.73 -16.79
C SER A 86 21.23 -11.15 -15.90
N ASN A 87 20.62 -12.35 -16.02
CA ASN A 87 19.33 -12.65 -15.36
C ASN A 87 19.28 -13.94 -14.52
N ILE A 88 18.92 -15.11 -15.05
CA ILE A 88 18.72 -16.34 -14.21
C ILE A 88 19.33 -17.58 -14.89
N ALA A 89 20.13 -18.36 -14.15
CA ALA A 89 20.62 -19.68 -14.56
C ALA A 89 20.26 -20.75 -13.51
N SER A 90 19.63 -21.85 -13.94
CA SER A 90 19.24 -22.97 -13.07
C SER A 90 19.60 -24.33 -13.69
N GLY A 91 20.02 -25.28 -12.85
CA GLY A 91 20.29 -26.63 -13.31
C GLY A 91 20.34 -27.68 -12.20
N THR A 92 20.07 -28.91 -12.58
CA THR A 92 20.16 -30.11 -11.72
C THR A 92 21.42 -30.89 -12.13
N GLY A 93 22.44 -30.96 -11.26
CA GLY A 93 23.61 -31.83 -11.46
C GLY A 93 24.91 -31.20 -12.01
N GLY A 94 24.94 -29.87 -12.27
CA GLY A 94 26.07 -29.19 -12.93
C GLY A 94 26.55 -27.88 -12.27
N SER A 95 27.39 -27.10 -12.96
CA SER A 95 27.91 -25.78 -12.52
C SER A 95 27.24 -24.60 -13.25
N ALA A 96 26.91 -23.53 -12.52
CA ALA A 96 26.28 -22.31 -13.06
C ALA A 96 27.08 -21.03 -12.70
N SER A 97 27.25 -20.13 -13.67
CA SER A 97 28.01 -18.86 -13.51
C SER A 97 27.22 -17.66 -14.06
N VAL A 98 27.06 -16.61 -13.23
CA VAL A 98 26.32 -15.37 -13.58
C VAL A 98 27.10 -14.14 -13.09
N LEU A 99 27.14 -13.09 -13.91
CA LEU A 99 27.90 -11.86 -13.65
C LEU A 99 27.17 -10.82 -12.78
N SER A 100 25.83 -10.80 -12.67
CA SER A 100 25.13 -9.69 -11.99
C SER A 100 23.86 -9.94 -11.14
N SER A 101 23.31 -11.16 -11.04
CA SER A 101 22.01 -11.37 -10.35
C SER A 101 21.94 -12.64 -9.48
N THR A 102 21.40 -13.78 -9.94
CA THR A 102 21.04 -14.92 -9.08
C THR A 102 21.40 -16.28 -9.71
N ALA A 103 22.06 -17.16 -8.94
CA ALA A 103 22.34 -18.55 -9.34
C ALA A 103 21.90 -19.54 -8.23
N ALA A 104 21.16 -20.59 -8.60
CA ALA A 104 20.69 -21.64 -7.70
C ALA A 104 21.06 -23.02 -8.24
N VAL A 105 21.76 -23.84 -7.45
CA VAL A 105 22.23 -25.18 -7.86
C VAL A 105 21.90 -26.21 -6.79
N ILE A 106 21.28 -27.31 -7.22
CA ILE A 106 21.03 -28.50 -6.41
C ILE A 106 22.13 -29.52 -6.75
N SER A 107 23.33 -29.36 -6.16
CA SER A 107 24.26 -30.45 -5.76
C SER A 107 25.76 -30.07 -5.66
N ASN A 108 26.32 -29.15 -6.46
CA ASN A 108 27.80 -28.97 -6.50
C ASN A 108 28.34 -27.55 -6.24
N SER A 109 28.51 -26.66 -7.23
CA SER A 109 29.16 -25.34 -7.02
C SER A 109 28.49 -24.18 -7.77
N ALA A 110 28.40 -23.03 -7.10
CA ALA A 110 27.88 -21.76 -7.63
C ALA A 110 28.88 -20.62 -7.34
N SER A 111 29.15 -19.77 -8.34
CA SER A 111 30.02 -18.58 -8.20
C SER A 111 29.33 -17.35 -8.78
N VAL A 112 29.20 -16.28 -7.98
CA VAL A 112 28.56 -15.01 -8.37
C VAL A 112 29.48 -13.84 -7.97
N THR A 113 29.62 -12.86 -8.86
CA THR A 113 30.58 -11.75 -8.69
C THR A 113 30.02 -10.55 -7.93
N SER A 114 28.70 -10.38 -7.77
CA SER A 114 28.15 -9.16 -7.14
C SER A 114 26.95 -9.27 -6.19
N ASN A 115 26.11 -10.34 -6.21
CA ASN A 115 24.90 -10.39 -5.37
C ASN A 115 24.74 -11.65 -4.49
N THR A 116 23.97 -12.67 -4.87
CA THR A 116 23.57 -13.77 -3.95
C THR A 116 23.78 -15.16 -4.57
N ALA A 117 24.40 -16.08 -3.82
CA ALA A 117 24.58 -17.48 -4.19
C ALA A 117 23.96 -18.39 -3.13
N SER A 118 23.08 -19.32 -3.53
CA SER A 118 22.51 -20.35 -2.66
C SER A 118 22.66 -21.73 -3.29
N GLY A 119 23.22 -22.66 -2.52
CA GLY A 119 23.44 -24.04 -2.95
C GLY A 119 23.21 -25.00 -1.80
N THR A 120 22.70 -26.18 -2.12
CA THR A 120 22.46 -27.26 -1.15
C THR A 120 23.64 -28.24 -1.04
N GLY A 121 24.79 -27.92 -1.66
CA GLY A 121 26.03 -28.73 -1.73
C GLY A 121 27.27 -28.05 -1.11
N SER A 122 28.45 -28.66 -1.28
CA SER A 122 29.62 -28.58 -0.37
C SER A 122 30.52 -27.33 -0.41
N SER A 123 30.29 -26.29 -1.23
CA SER A 123 31.09 -25.04 -1.18
C SER A 123 30.44 -23.84 -1.87
N ALA A 124 30.55 -22.66 -1.25
CA ALA A 124 30.18 -21.35 -1.80
C ALA A 124 31.29 -20.31 -1.50
N VAL A 125 31.74 -19.54 -2.50
CA VAL A 125 32.77 -18.48 -2.36
C VAL A 125 32.25 -17.18 -2.97
N VAL A 126 32.32 -16.07 -2.23
CA VAL A 126 31.88 -14.73 -2.68
C VAL A 126 32.97 -13.70 -2.34
N THR A 127 33.24 -12.79 -3.27
CA THR A 127 34.32 -11.78 -3.15
C THR A 127 33.87 -10.42 -2.60
N SER A 128 32.56 -10.16 -2.36
CA SER A 128 32.10 -8.86 -1.82
C SER A 128 30.75 -8.82 -1.05
N SER A 129 30.07 -9.93 -0.76
CA SER A 129 28.77 -9.95 -0.04
C SER A 129 28.47 -11.29 0.69
N THR A 130 27.27 -11.40 1.29
CA THR A 130 26.78 -12.44 2.23
C THR A 130 26.68 -13.85 1.62
N ALA A 131 27.11 -14.88 2.35
CA ALA A 131 27.01 -16.30 1.97
C ALA A 131 26.35 -17.14 3.08
N SER A 132 25.47 -18.08 2.71
CA SER A 132 24.79 -19.01 3.63
C SER A 132 24.92 -20.45 3.12
N ALA A 133 25.46 -21.36 3.95
CA ALA A 133 25.53 -22.80 3.66
C ALA A 133 25.29 -23.61 4.95
N PRO A 134 24.65 -24.81 4.88
CA PRO A 134 24.22 -25.52 6.08
C PRO A 134 25.33 -26.32 6.80
N SER A 135 26.49 -26.58 6.20
CA SER A 135 27.62 -27.23 6.91
C SER A 135 28.99 -27.10 6.22
N SER A 136 29.97 -26.70 7.04
CA SER A 136 31.44 -26.76 6.86
C SER A 136 32.03 -26.26 5.54
N THR A 137 32.14 -24.94 5.38
CA THR A 137 33.36 -24.12 5.13
C THR A 137 32.95 -22.85 4.36
N THR A 138 32.98 -21.69 5.02
CA THR A 138 32.75 -20.37 4.42
C THR A 138 34.03 -19.54 4.51
N SER A 139 34.50 -18.95 3.42
CA SER A 139 35.66 -18.06 3.43
C SER A 139 35.38 -16.78 2.64
N VAL A 140 35.50 -15.64 3.32
CA VAL A 140 35.51 -14.28 2.73
C VAL A 140 36.97 -13.83 2.70
N THR A 141 37.52 -13.52 1.51
CA THR A 141 38.90 -13.04 1.39
C THR A 141 38.93 -11.53 1.13
N SER A 142 39.29 -10.75 2.16
CA SER A 142 39.87 -9.42 1.96
C SER A 142 41.21 -9.35 2.72
N SER A 143 42.30 -9.22 1.96
CA SER A 143 43.68 -9.04 2.46
C SER A 143 43.87 -7.56 2.87
N THR A 144 44.61 -7.13 3.90
CA THR A 144 45.93 -7.53 4.41
C THR A 144 46.17 -6.93 5.82
N GLY A 145 46.86 -7.64 6.73
CA GLY A 145 47.44 -7.05 7.95
C GLY A 145 47.88 -8.06 9.02
N ASN A 146 49.19 -8.33 9.09
CA ASN A 146 49.88 -9.41 9.82
C ASN A 146 49.87 -9.29 11.36
N GLY A 147 49.84 -10.43 12.08
CA GLY A 147 50.09 -10.46 13.54
C GLY A 147 49.90 -11.84 14.21
N THR A 148 51.03 -12.53 14.45
CA THR A 148 51.24 -13.87 15.03
C THR A 148 50.40 -14.27 16.26
N SER A 149 49.85 -15.49 16.23
CA SER A 149 49.25 -16.20 17.36
C SER A 149 50.31 -16.98 18.16
N SER A 150 50.32 -16.81 19.48
CA SER A 150 50.93 -17.76 20.43
C SER A 150 49.86 -18.24 21.41
N THR A 151 49.68 -19.56 21.48
CA THR A 151 48.78 -20.27 22.40
C THR A 151 49.17 -20.11 23.87
N ARG A 152 48.19 -19.79 24.75
CA ARG A 152 48.18 -20.28 26.13
C ARG A 152 46.74 -20.53 26.61
N ASN A 153 46.54 -21.75 27.11
CA ASN A 153 45.39 -22.20 27.88
C ASN A 153 45.20 -21.37 29.15
N GLY A 154 43.95 -21.07 29.48
CA GLY A 154 43.53 -20.53 30.76
C GLY A 154 42.02 -20.69 30.93
N SER A 155 41.62 -21.76 31.61
CA SER A 155 40.26 -22.05 32.04
C SER A 155 39.73 -21.00 33.02
N SER A 156 38.48 -20.55 32.84
CA SER A 156 37.44 -20.41 33.88
C SER A 156 36.32 -19.47 33.43
N GLY A 157 35.08 -19.82 33.78
CA GLY A 157 34.04 -18.82 34.08
C GLY A 157 32.86 -18.76 33.11
N ASN A 158 31.73 -19.32 33.60
CA ASN A 158 30.35 -19.06 33.21
C ASN A 158 29.94 -19.29 31.75
N GLY A 159 29.32 -20.46 31.55
CA GLY A 159 28.38 -20.66 30.46
C GLY A 159 27.25 -19.63 30.53
N SER A 160 27.29 -18.67 29.63
CA SER A 160 26.11 -17.93 29.20
C SER A 160 25.16 -18.95 28.57
N LEU A 161 24.10 -19.30 29.28
CA LEU A 161 22.92 -19.89 28.67
C LEU A 161 22.38 -18.84 27.71
N SER A 162 22.60 -19.04 26.40
CA SER A 162 21.92 -18.31 25.36
C SER A 162 20.41 -18.46 25.60
N SER A 163 19.71 -17.38 25.96
CA SER A 163 18.25 -17.42 25.99
C SER A 163 17.77 -17.74 24.59
N ALA A 164 17.14 -18.90 24.41
CA ALA A 164 16.50 -19.26 23.17
C ALA A 164 15.55 -18.14 22.72
N THR A 165 15.58 -17.80 21.44
CA THR A 165 14.69 -16.82 20.80
C THR A 165 13.23 -17.14 21.14
N ARG A 166 12.48 -16.20 21.75
CA ARG A 166 11.07 -16.43 22.13
C ARG A 166 10.10 -16.10 21.00
N TYR A 167 10.47 -15.16 20.13
CA TYR A 167 9.65 -14.80 18.99
C TYR A 167 9.55 -15.94 17.97
N ALA A 168 8.32 -16.18 17.53
CA ALA A 168 8.00 -16.96 16.35
C ALA A 168 6.70 -16.42 15.74
N VAL A 169 6.63 -16.39 14.41
CA VAL A 169 5.39 -16.08 13.68
C VAL A 169 4.28 -17.02 14.19
N LYS A 170 3.14 -16.45 14.60
CA LYS A 170 1.95 -17.23 14.97
C LYS A 170 1.24 -17.69 13.71
N THR A 171 0.43 -18.74 13.82
CA THR A 171 -0.37 -19.22 12.69
C THR A 171 -1.59 -18.32 12.51
N PRO A 172 -1.63 -17.44 11.49
CA PRO A 172 -2.85 -16.70 11.17
C PRO A 172 -3.93 -17.65 10.61
N PRO A 173 -5.20 -17.23 10.58
CA PRO A 173 -6.27 -17.98 9.91
C PRO A 173 -5.99 -18.28 8.43
N LEU A 174 -5.19 -17.44 7.77
CA LEU A 174 -4.75 -17.65 6.39
C LEU A 174 -3.32 -17.11 6.21
N THR A 175 -2.49 -17.85 5.46
CA THR A 175 -1.08 -17.47 5.18
C THR A 175 -0.93 -17.03 3.73
N THR A 176 0.10 -16.24 3.46
CA THR A 176 0.58 -15.92 2.11
C THR A 176 1.86 -16.71 1.78
N ASN A 177 2.36 -16.58 0.55
CA ASN A 177 3.68 -17.14 0.20
C ASN A 177 4.84 -16.40 0.90
N TRP A 178 4.59 -15.22 1.48
CA TRP A 178 5.61 -14.40 2.12
C TRP A 178 5.57 -14.45 3.65
N THR A 179 4.58 -15.11 4.26
CA THR A 179 4.39 -15.16 5.74
C THR A 179 5.68 -15.48 6.50
N TYR A 180 6.42 -16.51 6.07
CA TYR A 180 7.64 -16.94 6.75
C TYR A 180 8.92 -16.27 6.22
N SER A 181 8.81 -15.50 5.13
CA SER A 181 9.94 -14.77 4.54
C SER A 181 10.25 -13.45 5.23
N VAL A 182 9.33 -12.96 6.08
CA VAL A 182 9.52 -11.73 6.89
C VAL A 182 10.80 -11.78 7.74
N GLY A 183 11.15 -12.97 8.26
CA GLY A 183 12.29 -13.17 9.14
C GLY A 183 12.24 -12.29 10.40
N THR A 184 13.41 -11.92 10.91
CA THR A 184 13.56 -11.03 12.10
C THR A 184 14.20 -9.68 11.77
N ASN A 185 14.45 -9.41 10.49
CA ASN A 185 14.94 -8.12 9.98
C ASN A 185 13.98 -7.59 8.90
N PRO A 186 12.74 -7.26 9.27
CA PRO A 186 11.69 -6.89 8.32
C PRO A 186 11.94 -5.48 7.75
N TRP A 187 11.54 -5.27 6.50
CA TRP A 187 11.59 -3.97 5.82
C TRP A 187 12.98 -3.28 5.91
N PRO A 188 14.03 -3.87 5.32
CA PRO A 188 15.39 -3.33 5.37
C PRO A 188 15.59 -2.06 4.53
N GLU A 189 14.64 -1.70 3.68
CA GLU A 189 14.70 -0.51 2.83
C GLU A 189 14.61 0.79 3.63
N TYR A 190 15.16 1.87 3.07
CA TYR A 190 15.04 3.20 3.68
C TYR A 190 13.57 3.66 3.62
N PRO A 191 12.90 3.95 4.76
CA PRO A 191 11.44 4.12 4.75
C PRO A 191 10.89 5.43 4.16
N ARG A 192 11.72 6.42 3.82
CA ARG A 192 11.27 7.77 3.38
C ARG A 192 11.91 8.23 2.06
N PRO A 193 11.56 7.65 0.91
CA PRO A 193 12.26 7.86 -0.36
C PRO A 193 12.23 9.30 -0.88
N GLN A 194 11.32 10.15 -0.39
CA GLN A 194 11.24 11.59 -0.73
C GLN A 194 12.17 12.49 0.11
N LEU A 195 12.80 11.96 1.16
CA LEU A 195 13.69 12.71 2.06
C LEU A 195 14.75 11.76 2.66
N GLN A 196 15.65 11.28 1.81
CA GLN A 196 16.64 10.26 2.14
C GLN A 196 17.97 10.83 2.64
N ARG A 197 18.45 10.37 3.79
CA ARG A 197 19.82 10.59 4.29
C ARG A 197 20.64 9.31 4.23
N SER A 198 21.93 9.45 3.96
CA SER A 198 22.86 8.31 3.87
C SER A 198 23.18 7.70 5.24
N GLN A 199 23.24 8.52 6.28
CA GLN A 199 23.53 8.08 7.65
C GLN A 199 22.25 7.79 8.42
N TRP A 200 21.87 6.52 8.42
CA TRP A 200 20.69 6.03 9.14
C TRP A 200 20.93 4.63 9.69
N GLN A 201 20.10 4.22 10.64
CA GLN A 201 20.08 2.87 11.18
C GLN A 201 18.63 2.42 11.35
N ASN A 202 18.32 1.26 10.78
CA ASN A 202 17.03 0.60 10.96
C ASN A 202 16.90 0.07 12.39
N LEU A 203 15.76 0.33 13.04
CA LEU A 203 15.42 -0.19 14.37
C LEU A 203 14.30 -1.23 14.32
N ASN A 204 13.89 -1.68 13.14
CA ASN A 204 13.00 -2.81 12.95
C ASN A 204 13.63 -4.11 13.50
N GLY A 205 12.78 -5.08 13.80
CA GLY A 205 13.16 -6.39 14.30
C GLY A 205 12.41 -6.74 15.58
N ILE A 206 13.02 -7.58 16.41
CA ILE A 206 12.37 -8.08 17.62
C ILE A 206 12.57 -7.10 18.78
N TRP A 207 11.44 -6.62 19.30
CA TRP A 207 11.37 -5.78 20.49
C TRP A 207 10.76 -6.58 21.65
N THR A 208 10.91 -6.09 22.88
CA THR A 208 10.16 -6.64 24.02
C THR A 208 8.82 -5.92 24.17
N TYR A 209 7.81 -6.63 24.65
CA TYR A 209 6.43 -6.17 24.69
C TYR A 209 5.66 -6.65 25.92
N GLN A 210 4.72 -5.84 26.40
CA GLN A 210 3.65 -6.27 27.30
C GLN A 210 2.42 -5.37 27.19
N ASN A 211 1.25 -5.91 27.51
CA ASN A 211 0.05 -5.10 27.71
C ASN A 211 0.24 -4.13 28.87
N ALA A 212 -0.27 -2.92 28.71
CA ALA A 212 -0.46 -1.99 29.81
C ALA A 212 -1.84 -2.18 30.42
N SER A 213 -1.98 -1.85 31.71
CA SER A 213 -3.24 -2.06 32.44
C SER A 213 -4.36 -1.09 32.03
N SER A 214 -3.99 0.13 31.61
CA SER A 214 -4.90 1.21 31.25
C SER A 214 -4.14 2.40 30.68
N LEU A 215 -4.86 3.43 30.23
CA LEU A 215 -4.29 4.71 29.81
C LEU A 215 -3.40 5.35 30.90
N GLN A 216 -3.75 5.19 32.19
CA GLN A 216 -2.99 5.78 33.29
C GLN A 216 -1.61 5.14 33.50
N ALA A 217 -1.35 3.97 32.90
CA ALA A 217 -0.06 3.29 33.02
C ALA A 217 1.10 4.16 32.49
N VAL A 218 0.83 5.08 31.54
CA VAL A 218 1.82 6.04 31.02
C VAL A 218 2.48 6.88 32.13
N ASN A 219 1.82 7.05 33.27
CA ASN A 219 2.35 7.80 34.43
C ASN A 219 3.28 6.95 35.31
N SER A 220 3.48 5.67 35.00
CA SER A 220 4.42 4.79 35.70
C SER A 220 5.11 3.86 34.70
N PRO A 221 5.95 4.41 33.79
CA PRO A 221 6.58 3.62 32.74
C PRO A 221 7.56 2.58 33.31
N PRO A 222 7.60 1.35 32.75
CA PRO A 222 8.46 0.27 33.24
C PRO A 222 9.93 0.40 32.77
N PHE A 223 10.59 1.52 33.07
CA PHE A 223 11.98 1.78 32.65
C PHE A 223 12.97 0.73 33.17
N GLY A 224 13.92 0.34 32.32
CA GLY A 224 14.99 -0.62 32.65
C GLY A 224 14.50 -2.05 32.90
N GLN A 225 13.23 -2.35 32.60
CA GLN A 225 12.64 -3.68 32.78
C GLN A 225 12.58 -4.42 31.45
N THR A 226 12.88 -5.72 31.49
CA THR A 226 12.57 -6.61 30.37
C THR A 226 11.07 -6.90 30.37
N LEU A 227 10.38 -6.55 29.28
CA LEU A 227 8.95 -6.82 29.15
C LEU A 227 8.71 -8.32 28.88
N ALA A 228 7.50 -8.78 29.19
CA ALA A 228 7.20 -10.21 29.28
C ALA A 228 7.36 -11.00 27.96
N ASN A 229 7.01 -10.38 26.83
CA ASN A 229 6.94 -11.02 25.51
C ASN A 229 7.94 -10.41 24.52
N GLU A 230 8.11 -11.07 23.38
CA GLU A 230 8.82 -10.54 22.21
C GLU A 230 7.81 -10.29 21.09
N VAL A 231 7.97 -9.19 20.35
CA VAL A 231 7.10 -8.77 19.25
C VAL A 231 7.95 -8.34 18.05
N LEU A 232 7.50 -8.64 16.83
CA LEU A 232 8.12 -8.12 15.61
C LEU A 232 7.66 -6.69 15.34
N VAL A 233 8.59 -5.75 15.19
CA VAL A 233 8.31 -4.38 14.75
C VAL A 233 8.92 -4.17 13.35
N PRO A 234 8.18 -3.67 12.36
CA PRO A 234 6.76 -3.32 12.43
C PRO A 234 5.82 -4.52 12.30
N SER A 235 4.69 -4.46 12.99
CA SER A 235 3.50 -5.31 12.75
C SER A 235 2.30 -4.79 13.53
N CYS A 236 1.08 -5.14 13.10
CA CYS A 236 -0.12 -5.01 13.94
C CYS A 236 -0.09 -6.08 15.04
N LEU A 237 -0.41 -5.74 16.28
CA LEU A 237 -0.37 -6.70 17.41
C LEU A 237 -1.30 -7.90 17.24
N GLU A 238 -2.41 -7.72 16.53
CA GLU A 238 -3.43 -8.71 16.23
C GLU A 238 -2.99 -9.67 15.11
N SER A 239 -1.95 -9.31 14.36
CA SER A 239 -1.46 -10.10 13.23
C SER A 239 -0.65 -11.33 13.65
N GLY A 240 -0.59 -12.35 12.79
CA GLY A 240 0.27 -13.51 13.01
C GLY A 240 1.76 -13.15 12.95
N LEU A 241 2.13 -12.18 12.09
CA LEU A 241 3.52 -11.70 11.94
C LEU A 241 4.06 -11.09 13.23
N SER A 242 3.22 -10.50 14.08
CA SER A 242 3.65 -9.90 15.35
C SER A 242 4.27 -10.89 16.33
N GLY A 243 3.93 -12.18 16.21
CA GLY A 243 4.26 -13.19 17.22
C GLY A 243 3.37 -13.13 18.47
N ILE A 244 2.48 -12.14 18.56
CA ILE A 244 1.53 -11.95 19.67
C ILE A 244 0.16 -12.51 19.28
N GLN A 245 -0.37 -12.08 18.12
CA GLN A 245 -1.74 -12.38 17.68
C GLN A 245 -2.75 -12.03 18.80
N GLY A 246 -2.61 -10.82 19.31
CA GLY A 246 -3.34 -10.32 20.47
C GLY A 246 -4.82 -10.05 20.16
N ASN A 247 -5.62 -10.01 21.21
CA ASN A 247 -7.01 -9.56 21.16
C ASN A 247 -7.17 -8.37 22.10
N TYR A 248 -7.89 -7.32 21.67
CA TYR A 248 -8.17 -6.12 22.48
C TYR A 248 -6.90 -5.45 23.05
N THR A 249 -5.88 -5.25 22.21
CA THR A 249 -4.57 -4.69 22.59
C THR A 249 -4.56 -3.16 22.70
N LEU A 250 -5.55 -2.61 23.42
CA LEU A 250 -5.81 -1.17 23.48
C LEU A 250 -4.69 -0.35 24.12
N TYR A 251 -3.92 -0.94 25.05
CA TYR A 251 -2.83 -0.26 25.74
C TYR A 251 -1.60 -1.15 25.77
N SER A 252 -0.47 -0.64 25.29
CA SER A 252 0.68 -1.47 24.96
C SER A 252 1.99 -0.78 25.33
N TRP A 253 2.92 -1.53 25.92
CA TRP A 253 4.31 -1.12 26.14
C TRP A 253 5.24 -1.88 25.20
N TYR A 254 6.12 -1.14 24.54
CA TYR A 254 7.20 -1.68 23.71
C TYR A 254 8.54 -1.18 24.23
N SER A 255 9.56 -2.04 24.29
CA SER A 255 10.92 -1.65 24.65
C SER A 255 11.96 -2.31 23.75
N THR A 256 12.90 -1.50 23.26
CA THR A 256 14.11 -1.96 22.57
C THR A 256 15.33 -1.15 23.02
N HIS A 257 16.52 -1.60 22.62
CA HIS A 257 17.76 -0.90 22.87
C HIS A 257 18.49 -0.65 21.56
N PHE A 258 19.08 0.53 21.42
CA PHE A 258 19.88 0.88 20.25
C PHE A 258 21.16 1.60 20.64
N LYS A 259 22.16 1.55 19.76
CA LYS A 259 23.42 2.28 19.91
C LYS A 259 23.53 3.26 18.76
N VAL A 260 23.79 4.52 19.08
CA VAL A 260 24.12 5.49 18.03
C VAL A 260 25.50 5.13 17.46
N PRO A 261 25.63 4.99 16.13
CA PRO A 261 26.91 4.70 15.50
C PRO A 261 27.97 5.74 15.87
N SER A 262 29.17 5.28 16.23
CA SER A 262 30.26 6.15 16.73
C SER A 262 30.78 7.16 15.71
N ASN A 263 30.48 6.96 14.43
CA ASN A 263 30.83 7.87 13.34
C ASN A 263 29.83 9.04 13.15
N TRP A 264 28.78 9.14 13.97
CA TRP A 264 27.82 10.26 13.94
C TRP A 264 28.23 11.43 14.85
N THR A 265 29.52 11.80 14.83
CA THR A 265 30.08 12.80 15.75
C THR A 265 29.53 14.21 15.47
N SER A 266 29.10 14.91 16.54
CA SER A 266 28.61 16.30 16.48
C SER A 266 27.36 16.52 15.61
N GLN A 267 26.53 15.49 15.49
CA GLN A 267 25.26 15.51 14.76
C GLN A 267 24.08 15.38 15.73
N ARG A 268 22.91 15.86 15.29
CA ARG A 268 21.61 15.50 15.85
C ARG A 268 21.27 14.06 15.50
N VAL A 269 20.56 13.39 16.41
CA VAL A 269 20.00 12.05 16.21
C VAL A 269 18.49 12.17 16.16
N LEU A 270 17.93 11.92 14.98
CA LEU A 270 16.49 11.98 14.74
C LEU A 270 15.91 10.57 14.84
N LEU A 271 14.97 10.35 15.74
CA LEU A 271 14.16 9.12 15.81
C LEU A 271 12.88 9.31 14.99
N ASN A 272 12.58 8.34 14.14
CA ASN A 272 11.50 8.40 13.18
C ASN A 272 10.60 7.17 13.32
N PHE A 273 9.30 7.39 13.20
CA PHE A 273 8.27 6.36 13.10
C PHE A 273 7.51 6.56 11.80
N GLY A 274 7.27 5.47 11.06
CA GLY A 274 6.45 5.51 9.85
C GLY A 274 4.96 5.71 10.16
N ALA A 275 4.45 5.00 11.17
CA ALA A 275 3.09 5.09 11.68
C ALA A 275 2.99 4.26 12.97
N VAL A 276 2.15 4.70 13.89
CA VAL A 276 1.78 3.98 15.12
C VAL A 276 0.28 4.17 15.32
N ASP A 277 -0.50 3.09 15.33
CA ASP A 277 -1.94 3.19 15.58
C ASP A 277 -2.23 3.05 17.08
N TYR A 278 -2.85 4.02 17.77
CA TYR A 278 -3.29 5.36 17.31
C TYR A 278 -2.54 6.53 17.98
N GLU A 279 -2.27 6.42 19.29
CA GLU A 279 -1.51 7.40 20.07
C GLU A 279 -0.22 6.78 20.57
N ALA A 280 0.90 7.52 20.50
CA ALA A 280 2.20 7.07 20.97
C ALA A 280 2.81 8.09 21.94
N THR A 281 3.30 7.62 23.10
CA THR A 281 4.21 8.39 23.97
C THR A 281 5.57 7.71 23.96
N VAL A 282 6.60 8.45 23.53
CA VAL A 282 7.94 7.91 23.31
C VAL A 282 8.87 8.38 24.42
N PHE A 283 9.61 7.45 25.01
CA PHE A 283 10.60 7.71 26.03
C PHE A 283 11.99 7.24 25.59
N ILE A 284 13.00 8.02 25.92
CA ILE A 284 14.42 7.68 25.73
C ILE A 284 15.12 7.76 27.07
N ASN A 285 15.71 6.65 27.52
CA ASN A 285 16.47 6.58 28.79
C ASN A 285 15.71 7.19 29.99
N GLY A 286 14.41 6.93 30.11
CA GLY A 286 13.59 7.47 31.21
C GLY A 286 12.97 8.86 30.96
N HIS A 287 13.35 9.56 29.88
CA HIS A 287 12.83 10.89 29.56
C HIS A 287 11.70 10.81 28.53
N ASN A 288 10.58 11.49 28.78
CA ASN A 288 9.51 11.63 27.79
C ASN A 288 9.99 12.56 26.65
N ALA A 289 10.15 11.99 25.46
CA ALA A 289 10.68 12.67 24.29
C ALA A 289 9.58 13.29 23.42
N THR A 290 8.44 12.63 23.23
CA THR A 290 7.33 13.16 22.44
C THR A 290 6.00 12.43 22.69
N PHE A 291 4.90 13.09 22.32
CA PHE A 291 3.58 12.50 22.14
C PHE A 291 3.14 12.67 20.67
N HIS A 292 2.58 11.62 20.09
CA HIS A 292 2.00 11.60 18.75
C HIS A 292 0.57 11.08 18.76
N ARG A 293 -0.27 11.64 17.89
CA ARG A 293 -1.64 11.19 17.63
C ARG A 293 -1.88 11.11 16.12
N GLY A 294 -2.41 9.99 15.65
CA GLY A 294 -2.71 9.71 14.25
C GLY A 294 -2.18 8.34 13.83
N GLY A 295 -3.05 7.44 13.38
CA GLY A 295 -2.69 6.04 13.12
C GLY A 295 -1.88 5.78 11.85
N TYR A 296 -1.78 6.78 10.96
CA TYR A 296 -1.35 6.57 9.57
C TYR A 296 -0.18 7.45 9.13
N PHE A 297 0.30 8.35 10.00
CA PHE A 297 1.21 9.42 9.60
C PHE A 297 2.57 9.32 10.28
N ALA A 298 3.61 9.65 9.53
CA ALA A 298 4.96 9.63 10.05
C ALA A 298 5.21 10.79 11.01
N PHE A 299 6.07 10.59 11.98
CA PHE A 299 6.57 11.65 12.87
C PHE A 299 8.05 11.47 13.21
N THR A 300 8.70 12.57 13.56
CA THR A 300 10.14 12.63 13.84
C THR A 300 10.36 13.42 15.13
N VAL A 301 11.29 12.95 15.96
CA VAL A 301 11.71 13.64 17.18
C VAL A 301 13.24 13.69 17.24
N ASP A 302 13.81 14.85 17.56
CA ASP A 302 15.23 14.98 17.89
C ASP A 302 15.44 14.44 19.30
N VAL A 303 16.16 13.32 19.42
CA VAL A 303 16.39 12.64 20.70
C VAL A 303 17.77 12.92 21.29
N THR A 304 18.56 13.78 20.64
CA THR A 304 19.99 14.00 20.94
C THR A 304 20.25 14.23 22.43
N ASP A 305 19.44 15.08 23.06
CA ASP A 305 19.63 15.51 24.45
C ASP A 305 19.20 14.44 25.48
N TYR A 306 18.53 13.38 25.04
CA TYR A 306 18.11 12.25 25.89
C TYR A 306 19.07 11.06 25.81
N LEU A 307 20.03 11.08 24.87
CA LEU A 307 20.94 9.98 24.64
C LEU A 307 22.06 9.95 25.69
N SER A 308 22.42 8.73 26.09
CA SER A 308 23.66 8.50 26.81
C SER A 308 24.85 8.74 25.88
N SER A 309 25.87 9.45 26.37
CA SER A 309 27.12 9.71 25.66
C SER A 309 27.97 8.44 25.44
N SER A 310 27.63 7.35 26.11
CA SER A 310 28.27 6.04 25.91
C SER A 310 27.27 4.90 26.13
N GLY A 311 27.34 3.86 25.29
CA GLY A 311 26.58 2.63 25.47
C GLY A 311 25.26 2.56 24.69
N ALA A 312 24.39 1.64 25.12
CA ALA A 312 23.06 1.45 24.55
C ALA A 312 22.06 2.42 25.19
N ASN A 313 21.07 2.84 24.40
CA ASN A 313 19.96 3.68 24.81
C ASN A 313 18.69 2.86 24.82
N GLU A 314 17.90 2.98 25.89
CA GLU A 314 16.57 2.37 25.99
C GLU A 314 15.58 3.26 25.23
N LEU A 315 14.84 2.65 24.30
CA LEU A 315 13.66 3.22 23.66
C LEU A 315 12.42 2.49 24.21
N LEU A 316 11.58 3.22 24.92
CA LEU A 316 10.31 2.72 25.45
C LEU A 316 9.16 3.49 24.80
N VAL A 317 8.14 2.79 24.33
CA VAL A 317 6.96 3.39 23.67
C VAL A 317 5.70 2.88 24.35
N PHE A 318 4.86 3.81 24.81
CA PHE A 318 3.49 3.55 25.20
C PHE A 318 2.59 3.78 24.01
N VAL A 319 1.76 2.81 23.65
CA VAL A 319 0.76 2.93 22.59
C VAL A 319 -0.64 2.80 23.19
N HIS A 320 -1.53 3.70 22.79
CA HIS A 320 -2.96 3.62 23.05
C HIS A 320 -3.70 3.62 21.71
N ASP A 321 -4.43 2.56 21.44
CA ASP A 321 -5.34 2.47 20.31
C ASP A 321 -6.74 2.11 20.83
N PRO A 322 -7.70 3.04 20.80
CA PRO A 322 -9.07 2.72 21.17
C PRO A 322 -9.81 1.93 20.08
N THR A 323 -9.27 1.83 18.86
CA THR A 323 -9.92 1.34 17.65
C THR A 323 -11.26 2.06 17.46
N ASP A 324 -12.38 1.38 17.73
CA ASP A 324 -13.74 1.93 17.67
C ASP A 324 -14.49 1.83 19.02
N SER A 325 -13.76 1.61 20.12
CA SER A 325 -14.35 1.58 21.46
C SER A 325 -14.99 2.92 21.84
N ASP A 326 -16.15 2.89 22.48
CA ASP A 326 -16.79 4.09 22.98
C ASP A 326 -15.95 4.72 24.12
N PRO A 327 -15.83 6.06 24.19
CA PRO A 327 -16.53 7.06 23.38
C PRO A 327 -15.73 7.58 22.16
N TYR A 328 -14.72 6.84 21.68
CA TYR A 328 -13.78 7.34 20.68
C TYR A 328 -14.38 7.34 19.26
N VAL A 329 -14.16 8.45 18.54
CA VAL A 329 -14.44 8.59 17.11
C VAL A 329 -13.17 9.10 16.46
N ILE A 330 -12.40 8.18 15.89
CA ILE A 330 -11.11 8.46 15.26
C ILE A 330 -11.12 7.96 13.80
N PRO A 331 -10.20 8.45 12.95
CA PRO A 331 -10.02 7.91 11.61
C PRO A 331 -9.62 6.42 11.65
N ILE A 332 -10.38 5.59 10.95
CA ILE A 332 -10.21 4.15 10.81
C ILE A 332 -10.22 3.75 9.32
N GLY A 333 -9.48 2.70 9.00
CA GLY A 333 -9.43 2.01 7.72
C GLY A 333 -10.16 0.67 7.81
N LYS A 334 -11.43 0.71 8.23
CA LYS A 334 -12.31 -0.46 8.47
C LYS A 334 -11.90 -1.41 9.60
N GLN A 335 -10.88 -1.10 10.39
CA GLN A 335 -10.54 -1.91 11.55
C GLN A 335 -11.58 -1.70 12.68
N THR A 336 -12.05 -2.79 13.30
CA THR A 336 -13.08 -2.77 14.37
C THR A 336 -12.81 -3.82 15.43
N LEU A 337 -13.18 -3.55 16.69
CA LEU A 337 -13.14 -4.55 17.75
C LEU A 337 -14.13 -5.71 17.54
N HIS A 338 -15.08 -5.55 16.62
CA HIS A 338 -16.10 -6.55 16.29
C HIS A 338 -16.19 -6.79 14.77
N PRO A 339 -15.22 -7.52 14.17
CA PRO A 339 -15.18 -7.76 12.73
C PRO A 339 -16.46 -8.38 12.19
N SER A 340 -16.89 -7.88 11.02
CA SER A 340 -18.07 -8.37 10.31
C SER A 340 -18.08 -7.87 8.86
N HIS A 341 -18.33 -8.74 7.89
CA HIS A 341 -18.42 -8.42 6.46
C HIS A 341 -17.33 -7.42 5.98
N ILE A 342 -17.68 -6.14 5.79
CA ILE A 342 -16.77 -5.07 5.34
C ILE A 342 -15.89 -4.45 6.43
N PHE A 343 -16.03 -4.84 7.69
CA PHE A 343 -15.19 -4.40 8.81
C PHE A 343 -14.32 -5.55 9.31
N TYR A 344 -13.05 -5.26 9.52
CA TYR A 344 -12.01 -6.29 9.62
C TYR A 344 -11.28 -6.25 10.97
N THR A 345 -10.38 -7.21 11.16
CA THR A 345 -9.54 -7.34 12.36
C THR A 345 -8.84 -6.00 12.72
N PRO A 346 -8.79 -5.60 14.02
CA PRO A 346 -8.03 -4.43 14.47
C PRO A 346 -6.56 -4.45 14.03
N CYS A 347 -5.96 -3.27 13.90
CA CYS A 347 -4.51 -3.13 13.80
C CYS A 347 -4.03 -2.08 14.78
N SER A 348 -3.54 -2.51 15.94
CA SER A 348 -2.94 -1.62 16.93
C SER A 348 -1.41 -1.77 16.97
N GLY A 349 -0.73 -0.72 17.43
CA GLY A 349 0.71 -0.77 17.66
C GLY A 349 1.58 -0.11 16.60
N ILE A 350 2.86 -0.45 16.61
CA ILE A 350 3.87 0.11 15.70
C ILE A 350 3.86 -0.70 14.40
N TRP A 351 2.98 -0.32 13.47
CA TRP A 351 2.72 -1.09 12.25
C TRP A 351 3.52 -0.62 11.01
N GLN A 352 4.32 0.44 11.12
CA GLN A 352 5.34 0.79 10.12
C GLN A 352 6.72 1.03 10.75
N SER A 353 7.74 1.05 9.90
CA SER A 353 9.16 1.03 10.29
C SER A 353 9.55 2.09 11.33
N VAL A 354 10.55 1.76 12.15
CA VAL A 354 11.20 2.66 13.11
C VAL A 354 12.68 2.76 12.77
N TRP A 355 13.24 3.96 12.75
CA TRP A 355 14.65 4.14 12.42
C TRP A 355 15.22 5.43 13.01
N ILE A 356 16.55 5.47 13.17
CA ILE A 356 17.27 6.69 13.55
C ILE A 356 18.11 7.22 12.40
N GLN A 357 18.36 8.53 12.40
CA GLN A 357 19.17 9.22 11.40
C GLN A 357 20.09 10.24 12.02
N SER A 358 21.22 10.46 11.36
CA SER A 358 22.10 11.57 11.65
C SER A 358 21.70 12.80 10.84
N ALA A 359 21.69 13.96 11.47
CA ALA A 359 21.45 15.23 10.81
C ALA A 359 22.28 16.37 11.46
N PRO A 360 22.65 17.43 10.73
CA PRO A 360 23.34 18.57 11.34
C PRO A 360 22.46 19.34 12.33
N SER A 361 23.02 20.36 12.99
CA SER A 361 22.28 21.19 13.95
C SER A 361 21.10 21.97 13.34
N ASN A 362 21.24 22.41 12.08
CA ASN A 362 20.13 22.87 11.25
C ASN A 362 19.98 21.85 10.11
N TYR A 363 18.79 21.28 9.95
CA TYR A 363 18.54 20.20 9.01
C TYR A 363 17.20 20.38 8.29
N ILE A 364 17.09 19.77 7.13
CA ILE A 364 15.90 19.78 6.28
C ILE A 364 14.82 18.90 6.93
N THR A 365 13.67 19.49 7.26
CA THR A 365 12.53 18.76 7.85
C THR A 365 11.53 18.33 6.78
N GLU A 366 11.40 19.12 5.71
CA GLU A 366 10.41 18.92 4.65
C GLU A 366 10.98 19.35 3.30
N LEU A 367 10.57 18.64 2.24
CA LEU A 367 10.88 18.95 0.86
C LEU A 367 9.61 18.83 0.03
N ASP A 368 9.08 19.97 -0.38
CA ASP A 368 7.97 20.07 -1.31
C ASP A 368 8.50 20.28 -2.72
N LEU A 369 8.17 19.35 -3.61
CA LEU A 369 8.52 19.41 -5.03
C LEU A 369 7.27 19.27 -5.89
N ALA A 370 6.94 20.32 -6.64
CA ALA A 370 5.93 20.25 -7.70
C ALA A 370 6.59 20.54 -9.05
N ALA A 371 6.83 19.48 -9.82
CA ALA A 371 7.45 19.52 -11.15
C ALA A 371 6.37 19.44 -12.25
N ASN A 372 6.09 20.57 -12.88
CA ASN A 372 5.04 20.72 -13.89
C ASN A 372 5.48 20.21 -15.27
N MET A 373 4.51 19.88 -16.13
CA MET A 373 4.80 19.37 -17.48
C MET A 373 5.56 20.34 -18.39
N ASP A 374 5.56 21.63 -18.08
CA ASP A 374 6.31 22.67 -18.82
C ASP A 374 7.78 22.78 -18.36
N GLY A 375 8.20 21.99 -17.38
CA GLY A 375 9.54 22.00 -16.80
C GLY A 375 9.71 22.98 -15.65
N GLN A 376 8.68 23.75 -15.26
CA GLN A 376 8.74 24.55 -14.04
C GLN A 376 8.71 23.66 -12.80
N VAL A 377 9.64 23.89 -11.88
CA VAL A 377 9.71 23.21 -10.59
C VAL A 377 9.48 24.25 -9.49
N ASN A 378 8.40 24.06 -8.73
CA ASN A 378 8.12 24.82 -7.51
C ASN A 378 8.71 24.06 -6.32
N VAL A 379 9.51 24.75 -5.51
CA VAL A 379 10.20 24.14 -4.37
C VAL A 379 9.97 24.93 -3.10
N THR A 380 9.63 24.21 -2.03
CA THR A 380 9.70 24.71 -0.65
C THR A 380 10.52 23.73 0.18
N ILE A 381 11.51 24.24 0.91
CA ILE A 381 12.37 23.45 1.79
C ILE A 381 12.22 24.01 3.20
N ALA A 382 11.65 23.26 4.12
CA ALA A 382 11.54 23.68 5.52
C ALA A 382 12.74 23.18 6.34
N THR A 383 13.15 23.97 7.34
CA THR A 383 14.29 23.64 8.19
C THR A 383 13.93 23.57 9.67
N SER A 384 14.70 22.79 10.43
CA SER A 384 14.48 22.60 11.87
C SER A 384 14.66 23.88 12.68
N GLN A 385 15.48 24.83 12.23
CA GLN A 385 15.64 26.12 12.89
C GLN A 385 14.73 27.21 12.34
N GLN A 386 13.95 26.93 11.28
CA GLN A 386 13.10 27.91 10.59
C GLN A 386 13.88 29.17 10.17
N THR A 387 15.13 28.97 9.74
CA THR A 387 16.03 30.06 9.34
C THR A 387 16.42 29.92 7.88
N LYS A 388 16.25 31.01 7.15
CA LYS A 388 16.63 31.12 5.74
C LYS A 388 18.10 30.77 5.54
N THR A 389 18.34 29.61 4.95
CA THR A 389 19.67 29.03 4.72
C THR A 389 19.86 28.79 3.23
N PRO A 390 21.03 29.10 2.64
CA PRO A 390 21.30 28.78 1.24
C PRO A 390 21.21 27.27 0.99
N VAL A 391 20.54 26.90 -0.10
CA VAL A 391 20.39 25.50 -0.55
C VAL A 391 20.82 25.36 -2.00
N GLN A 392 21.31 24.17 -2.35
CA GLN A 392 21.59 23.78 -3.73
C GLN A 392 20.71 22.60 -4.10
N VAL A 393 20.03 22.68 -5.23
CA VAL A 393 19.17 21.63 -5.78
C VAL A 393 19.78 21.15 -7.09
N SER A 394 20.04 19.84 -7.19
CA SER A 394 20.46 19.17 -8.43
C SER A 394 19.40 18.19 -8.88
N VAL A 395 19.07 18.23 -10.17
CA VAL A 395 18.11 17.31 -10.81
C VAL A 395 18.86 16.48 -11.85
N VAL A 396 18.74 15.15 -11.72
CA VAL A 396 19.40 14.16 -12.58
C VAL A 396 18.33 13.30 -13.23
N ASP A 397 18.36 13.17 -14.55
CA ASP A 397 17.53 12.20 -15.26
C ASP A 397 17.96 10.78 -14.85
N ARG A 398 17.05 10.01 -14.25
CA ARG A 398 17.35 8.68 -13.72
C ARG A 398 17.73 7.69 -14.82
N GLY A 399 17.20 7.84 -16.04
CA GLY A 399 17.49 6.97 -17.17
C GLY A 399 18.86 7.27 -17.77
N SER A 400 19.09 8.54 -18.16
CA SER A 400 20.36 8.94 -18.81
C SER A 400 21.51 9.20 -17.86
N LYS A 401 21.25 9.33 -16.55
CA LYS A 401 22.21 9.71 -15.50
C LYS A 401 22.85 11.08 -15.71
N LYS A 402 22.23 11.95 -16.51
CA LYS A 402 22.73 13.31 -16.77
C LYS A 402 22.11 14.30 -15.80
N VAL A 403 22.93 15.23 -15.30
CA VAL A 403 22.43 16.42 -14.59
C VAL A 403 21.70 17.29 -15.61
N VAL A 404 20.41 17.51 -15.40
CA VAL A 404 19.55 18.30 -16.29
C VAL A 404 19.25 19.70 -15.74
N ALA A 405 19.39 19.88 -14.43
CA ALA A 405 19.32 21.20 -13.80
C ALA A 405 20.14 21.28 -12.52
N PHE A 406 20.56 22.50 -12.22
CA PHE A 406 21.21 22.88 -10.99
C PHE A 406 20.73 24.28 -10.60
N HIS A 407 20.34 24.46 -9.34
CA HIS A 407 19.79 25.73 -8.86
C HIS A 407 20.22 26.04 -7.44
N ASN A 408 20.47 27.32 -7.16
CA ASN A 408 20.72 27.83 -5.82
C ASN A 408 19.45 28.53 -5.32
N GLY A 409 18.93 28.09 -4.18
CA GLY A 409 17.74 28.65 -3.54
C GLY A 409 18.01 29.06 -2.10
N THR A 410 16.94 29.41 -1.39
CA THR A 410 16.94 29.69 0.05
C THR A 410 15.85 28.86 0.72
N SER A 411 16.18 28.18 1.81
CA SER A 411 15.18 27.46 2.63
C SER A 411 14.17 28.40 3.28
N ASP A 412 13.07 27.84 3.78
CA ASP A 412 11.98 28.54 4.48
C ASP A 412 11.39 29.71 3.66
N ALA A 413 11.50 29.58 2.33
CA ALA A 413 10.91 30.45 1.33
C ALA A 413 10.65 29.62 0.07
N ALA A 414 9.50 29.83 -0.58
CA ALA A 414 9.24 29.23 -1.88
C ALA A 414 10.13 29.85 -2.95
N PHE A 415 10.68 29.02 -3.83
CA PHE A 415 11.40 29.45 -5.03
C PHE A 415 11.09 28.53 -6.21
N GLN A 416 11.46 28.98 -7.41
CA GLN A 416 11.18 28.27 -8.65
C GLN A 416 12.41 28.23 -9.56
N PHE A 417 12.53 27.14 -10.31
CA PHE A 417 13.48 27.04 -11.41
C PHE A 417 12.89 26.20 -12.55
N SER A 418 13.58 26.14 -13.68
CA SER A 418 13.11 25.42 -14.86
C SER A 418 14.09 24.34 -15.29
N VAL A 419 13.55 23.19 -15.70
CA VAL A 419 14.28 22.14 -16.42
C VAL A 419 13.81 22.21 -17.88
N PRO A 420 14.70 22.45 -18.86
CA PRO A 420 14.28 22.60 -20.24
C PRO A 420 13.85 21.26 -20.84
N SER A 421 12.63 21.23 -21.40
CA SER A 421 12.09 20.09 -22.18
C SER A 421 12.24 18.72 -21.48
N PRO A 422 11.70 18.55 -20.26
CA PRO A 422 11.79 17.28 -19.56
C PRO A 422 10.95 16.22 -20.27
N SER A 423 11.43 14.98 -20.29
CA SER A 423 10.59 13.81 -20.51
C SER A 423 9.54 13.72 -19.40
N LEU A 424 8.27 13.60 -19.77
CA LEU A 424 7.14 13.62 -18.86
C LEU A 424 6.89 12.27 -18.21
N TRP A 425 6.39 12.32 -16.98
CA TRP A 425 5.80 11.18 -16.31
C TRP A 425 4.34 10.99 -16.75
N SER A 426 3.97 9.76 -17.04
CA SER A 426 2.58 9.29 -17.20
C SER A 426 2.51 7.81 -16.85
N PRO A 427 1.30 7.21 -16.74
CA PRO A 427 1.17 5.78 -16.50
C PRO A 427 1.85 4.90 -17.56
N ASP A 428 1.92 5.35 -18.81
CA ASP A 428 2.55 4.63 -19.91
C ASP A 428 4.05 4.93 -20.06
N SER A 429 4.51 6.02 -19.44
CA SER A 429 5.90 6.50 -19.52
C SER A 429 6.32 7.07 -18.16
N PRO A 430 6.60 6.23 -17.15
CA PRO A 430 6.88 6.65 -15.78
C PRO A 430 8.32 7.19 -15.61
N THR A 431 8.65 8.25 -16.35
CA THR A 431 9.99 8.86 -16.28
C THR A 431 10.17 9.61 -14.96
N LEU A 432 11.24 9.27 -14.23
CA LEU A 432 11.59 9.90 -12.95
C LEU A 432 12.97 10.56 -13.00
N TYR A 433 13.15 11.57 -12.16
CA TYR A 433 14.38 12.33 -11.99
C TYR A 433 14.80 12.26 -10.53
N ASP A 434 16.07 11.96 -10.29
CA ASP A 434 16.67 11.97 -8.97
C ASP A 434 16.97 13.43 -8.58
N VAL A 435 16.59 13.81 -7.36
CA VAL A 435 16.80 15.15 -6.81
C VAL A 435 17.74 15.07 -5.63
N THR A 436 18.78 15.89 -5.60
CA THR A 436 19.65 16.06 -4.44
C THR A 436 19.53 17.49 -3.93
N VAL A 437 19.28 17.65 -2.63
CA VAL A 437 19.26 18.94 -1.96
C VAL A 437 20.41 18.99 -0.96
N SER A 438 21.26 20.01 -1.06
CA SER A 438 22.36 20.25 -0.13
C SER A 438 22.15 21.57 0.61
N MET A 439 22.24 21.54 1.94
CA MET A 439 22.09 22.69 2.83
C MET A 439 23.16 22.65 3.92
N GLY A 440 24.23 23.43 3.76
CA GLY A 440 25.38 23.37 4.67
C GLY A 440 25.97 21.96 4.72
N GLY A 441 25.86 21.30 5.89
CA GLY A 441 26.29 19.90 6.06
C GLY A 441 25.19 18.86 5.82
N ASP A 442 23.94 19.26 5.57
CA ASP A 442 22.83 18.33 5.36
C ASP A 442 22.67 18.06 3.87
N VAL A 443 22.62 16.79 3.50
CA VAL A 443 22.42 16.35 2.12
C VAL A 443 21.33 15.30 2.11
N ILE A 444 20.24 15.60 1.40
CA ILE A 444 19.15 14.66 1.19
C ILE A 444 19.04 14.26 -0.27
N SER A 445 18.64 13.02 -0.51
CA SER A 445 18.22 12.49 -1.81
C SER A 445 16.69 12.35 -1.85
N SER A 446 16.11 12.60 -3.01
CA SER A 446 14.68 12.55 -3.30
C SER A 446 14.48 12.25 -4.79
N TYR A 447 13.25 12.29 -5.29
CA TYR A 447 12.95 12.15 -6.70
C TYR A 447 11.62 12.80 -7.08
N THR A 448 11.43 13.07 -8.36
CA THR A 448 10.18 13.64 -8.90
C THR A 448 9.95 13.20 -10.34
N GLY A 449 8.71 13.28 -10.83
CA GLY A 449 8.36 13.15 -12.25
C GLY A 449 7.65 14.40 -12.75
N PHE A 450 8.05 14.87 -13.94
CA PHE A 450 7.45 16.06 -14.54
C PHE A 450 6.07 15.73 -15.11
N ARG A 451 5.02 16.29 -14.51
CA ARG A 451 3.64 16.05 -14.94
C ARG A 451 2.69 17.14 -14.46
N THR A 452 1.54 17.23 -15.10
CA THR A 452 0.45 18.11 -14.64
C THR A 452 -0.86 17.33 -14.68
N PHE A 453 -1.56 17.32 -13.54
CA PHE A 453 -2.94 16.86 -13.47
C PHE A 453 -3.86 18.08 -13.45
N SER A 454 -4.91 18.04 -14.25
CA SER A 454 -5.86 19.14 -14.32
C SER A 454 -7.25 18.67 -14.73
N LYS A 455 -8.24 19.53 -14.50
CA LYS A 455 -9.60 19.38 -15.01
C LYS A 455 -9.73 20.28 -16.24
N GLY A 456 -10.31 19.76 -17.32
CA GLY A 456 -10.53 20.54 -18.54
C GLY A 456 -11.68 20.01 -19.39
N THR A 457 -12.21 20.87 -20.25
CA THR A 457 -13.32 20.50 -21.14
C THR A 457 -12.79 19.90 -22.43
N VAL A 458 -13.19 18.67 -22.73
CA VAL A 458 -12.89 17.97 -23.98
C VAL A 458 -14.22 17.60 -24.64
N ASN A 459 -14.47 18.16 -25.82
CA ASN A 459 -15.71 17.95 -26.59
C ASN A 459 -16.99 18.18 -25.76
N GLY A 460 -17.00 19.29 -25.00
CA GLY A 460 -18.15 19.70 -24.18
C GLY A 460 -18.31 18.97 -22.85
N VAL A 461 -17.45 17.98 -22.53
CA VAL A 461 -17.47 17.25 -21.25
C VAL A 461 -16.30 17.67 -20.39
N VAL A 462 -16.51 17.85 -19.09
CA VAL A 462 -15.45 18.08 -18.11
C VAL A 462 -14.73 16.75 -17.82
N ARG A 463 -13.43 16.70 -18.10
CA ARG A 463 -12.60 15.48 -18.06
C ARG A 463 -11.35 15.68 -17.17
N PRO A 464 -10.82 14.59 -16.59
CA PRO A 464 -9.50 14.59 -15.97
C PRO A 464 -8.44 14.58 -17.07
N LEU A 465 -7.40 15.38 -16.90
CA LEU A 465 -6.29 15.49 -17.84
C LEU A 465 -4.98 15.09 -17.18
N VAL A 466 -4.19 14.28 -17.87
CA VAL A 466 -2.78 14.03 -17.57
C VAL A 466 -1.96 14.68 -18.68
N ASN A 467 -1.13 15.65 -18.32
CA ASN A 467 -0.29 16.40 -19.26
C ASN A 467 -1.11 17.04 -20.40
N GLY A 468 -2.28 17.59 -20.06
CA GLY A 468 -3.20 18.24 -21.01
C GLY A 468 -4.03 17.29 -21.88
N LYS A 469 -3.93 15.98 -21.70
CA LYS A 469 -4.67 14.97 -22.47
C LYS A 469 -5.69 14.26 -21.60
N PHE A 470 -6.89 14.02 -22.12
CA PHE A 470 -7.87 13.18 -21.43
C PHE A 470 -7.30 11.78 -21.23
N THR A 471 -7.32 11.32 -19.98
CA THR A 471 -6.90 9.98 -19.58
C THR A 471 -8.05 9.32 -18.85
N PHE A 472 -8.51 8.18 -19.35
CA PHE A 472 -9.49 7.37 -18.64
C PHE A 472 -8.80 6.68 -17.47
N VAL A 473 -9.31 6.89 -16.26
CA VAL A 473 -8.68 6.40 -15.03
C VAL A 473 -9.39 5.12 -14.62
N PHE A 474 -8.72 3.98 -14.73
CA PHE A 474 -9.31 2.67 -14.44
C PHE A 474 -8.41 1.82 -13.55
N GLY A 475 -8.96 1.36 -12.43
CA GLY A 475 -8.22 0.75 -11.34
C GLY A 475 -9.12 -0.05 -10.41
N THR A 476 -8.52 -0.59 -9.36
CA THR A 476 -9.22 -1.29 -8.28
C THR A 476 -9.23 -0.47 -7.00
N LEU A 477 -10.20 -0.77 -6.16
CA LEU A 477 -10.16 -0.44 -4.74
C LEU A 477 -9.06 -1.29 -4.07
N ASP A 478 -8.24 -0.71 -3.20
CA ASP A 478 -7.22 -1.46 -2.46
C ASP A 478 -7.36 -1.17 -0.96
N GLN A 479 -7.95 -2.13 -0.23
CA GLN A 479 -8.10 -2.09 1.22
C GLN A 479 -6.74 -2.09 1.95
N GLY A 480 -5.68 -2.65 1.34
CA GLY A 480 -4.37 -2.79 1.96
C GLY A 480 -4.33 -3.77 3.14
N PHE A 481 -5.23 -4.76 3.18
CA PHE A 481 -5.24 -5.82 4.19
C PHE A 481 -4.47 -7.07 3.74
N TRP A 482 -3.78 -7.69 4.70
CA TRP A 482 -2.99 -8.90 4.57
C TRP A 482 -3.45 -9.94 5.59
N PRO A 483 -3.65 -11.21 5.20
CA PRO A 483 -4.18 -12.21 6.14
C PRO A 483 -3.21 -12.56 7.28
N ASP A 484 -1.91 -12.41 7.04
CA ASP A 484 -0.87 -12.66 8.02
C ASP A 484 -0.43 -11.41 8.79
N GLY A 485 -0.51 -10.22 8.17
CA GLY A 485 0.03 -8.95 8.68
C GLY A 485 -0.96 -7.81 8.91
N ILE A 486 -2.24 -8.00 8.57
CA ILE A 486 -3.34 -7.02 8.67
C ILE A 486 -3.02 -5.75 7.86
N TYR A 487 -2.51 -4.67 8.45
CA TYR A 487 -2.05 -3.50 7.68
C TYR A 487 -0.65 -3.64 7.10
N THR A 488 0.17 -4.57 7.63
CA THR A 488 1.59 -4.65 7.30
C THR A 488 1.81 -5.78 6.29
N PRO A 489 2.13 -5.48 5.01
CA PRO A 489 2.59 -6.52 4.10
C PRO A 489 3.80 -7.26 4.70
N PRO A 490 3.98 -8.57 4.47
CA PRO A 490 5.11 -9.30 5.02
C PRO A 490 6.48 -8.72 4.63
N ASN A 491 6.60 -8.15 3.43
CA ASN A 491 7.78 -7.43 2.95
C ASN A 491 7.46 -6.60 1.69
N ARG A 492 8.47 -5.89 1.16
CA ARG A 492 8.35 -5.07 -0.05
C ARG A 492 7.96 -5.87 -1.29
N GLU A 493 8.43 -7.11 -1.43
CA GLU A 493 8.09 -7.97 -2.57
C GLU A 493 6.60 -8.27 -2.59
N ALA A 494 6.04 -8.66 -1.44
CA ALA A 494 4.61 -8.90 -1.28
C ALA A 494 3.79 -7.65 -1.64
N MET A 495 4.17 -6.49 -1.11
CA MET A 495 3.51 -5.22 -1.43
C MET A 495 3.55 -4.89 -2.93
N VAL A 496 4.70 -5.09 -3.56
CA VAL A 496 4.90 -4.81 -5.01
C VAL A 496 4.15 -5.82 -5.89
N TYR A 497 3.93 -7.05 -5.42
CA TYR A 497 3.21 -8.08 -6.17
C TYR A 497 1.78 -7.66 -6.55
N ASP A 498 1.05 -7.05 -5.60
CA ASP A 498 -0.32 -6.57 -5.85
C ASP A 498 -0.29 -5.50 -6.97
N LEU A 499 0.61 -4.52 -6.89
CA LEU A 499 0.77 -3.46 -7.89
C LEU A 499 1.19 -3.99 -9.27
N GLN A 500 2.12 -4.94 -9.32
CA GLN A 500 2.56 -5.58 -10.56
C GLN A 500 1.41 -6.38 -11.20
N THR A 501 0.57 -7.02 -10.39
CA THR A 501 -0.59 -7.75 -10.88
C THR A 501 -1.60 -6.81 -11.54
N LEU A 502 -1.90 -5.67 -10.91
CA LEU A 502 -2.80 -4.66 -11.49
C LEU A 502 -2.24 -4.13 -12.81
N LYS A 503 -0.95 -3.76 -12.85
CA LYS A 503 -0.30 -3.28 -14.08
C LYS A 503 -0.30 -4.36 -15.17
N ARG A 504 -0.07 -5.63 -14.81
CA ARG A 504 -0.11 -6.77 -15.73
C ARG A 504 -1.48 -6.93 -16.36
N LEU A 505 -2.58 -6.70 -15.63
CA LEU A 505 -3.95 -6.79 -16.17
C LEU A 505 -4.30 -5.62 -17.12
N GLY A 506 -3.47 -4.58 -17.17
CA GLY A 506 -3.69 -3.41 -18.01
C GLY A 506 -4.30 -2.22 -17.26
N LEU A 507 -4.47 -2.30 -15.94
CA LEU A 507 -4.96 -1.20 -15.12
C LEU A 507 -3.89 -0.09 -15.04
N ASN A 508 -4.34 1.17 -15.02
CA ASN A 508 -3.46 2.34 -14.98
C ASN A 508 -3.57 3.13 -13.66
N MET A 509 -4.41 2.68 -12.73
CA MET A 509 -4.70 3.33 -11.45
C MET A 509 -4.91 2.29 -10.34
N VAL A 510 -4.64 2.70 -9.10
CA VAL A 510 -5.08 2.04 -7.86
C VAL A 510 -5.67 3.07 -6.90
N ARG A 511 -6.84 2.78 -6.31
CA ARG A 511 -7.46 3.61 -5.27
C ARG A 511 -7.12 3.02 -3.91
N LYS A 512 -6.23 3.68 -3.16
CA LYS A 512 -5.89 3.27 -1.80
C LYS A 512 -7.03 3.74 -0.88
N HIS A 513 -7.88 2.79 -0.52
CA HIS A 513 -9.17 3.07 0.11
C HIS A 513 -9.03 3.22 1.63
N ILE A 514 -9.50 4.35 2.15
CA ILE A 514 -9.54 4.78 3.56
C ILE A 514 -8.33 4.39 4.42
N LYS A 515 -7.14 4.33 3.82
CA LYS A 515 -5.88 3.92 4.45
C LYS A 515 -4.75 4.73 3.84
N VAL A 516 -3.65 4.94 4.57
CA VAL A 516 -2.40 5.47 4.03
C VAL A 516 -1.35 4.37 4.12
N GLU A 517 -0.71 4.02 3.01
CA GLU A 517 0.34 3.00 3.01
C GLU A 517 1.68 3.54 3.46
N ASN A 518 2.62 2.62 3.72
CA ASN A 518 4.01 3.01 3.86
C ASN A 518 4.52 3.69 2.57
N ALA A 519 5.45 4.64 2.72
CA ALA A 519 5.95 5.48 1.63
C ALA A 519 6.52 4.71 0.41
N LEU A 520 6.97 3.47 0.60
CA LEU A 520 7.50 2.64 -0.49
C LEU A 520 6.41 2.15 -1.44
N PHE A 521 5.14 2.13 -1.01
CA PHE A 521 3.99 1.88 -1.89
C PHE A 521 3.89 2.97 -2.96
N TYR A 522 3.92 4.24 -2.55
CA TYR A 522 3.83 5.37 -3.49
C TYR A 522 5.06 5.43 -4.40
N GLN A 523 6.25 5.14 -3.87
CA GLN A 523 7.44 4.99 -4.72
C GLN A 523 7.27 3.90 -5.78
N ALA A 524 6.73 2.75 -5.40
CA ALA A 524 6.48 1.66 -6.34
C ALA A 524 5.46 2.07 -7.42
N CYS A 525 4.40 2.80 -7.06
CA CYS A 525 3.45 3.37 -8.03
C CYS A 525 4.11 4.39 -8.97
N ASP A 526 4.95 5.29 -8.44
CA ASP A 526 5.71 6.29 -9.20
C ASP A 526 6.63 5.61 -10.22
N GLU A 527 7.31 4.53 -9.82
CA GLU A 527 8.25 3.76 -10.65
C GLU A 527 7.54 2.90 -11.70
N MET A 528 6.37 2.32 -11.38
CA MET A 528 5.62 1.45 -12.29
C MET A 528 4.70 2.21 -13.26
N GLY A 529 4.38 3.47 -12.96
CA GLY A 529 3.38 4.21 -13.72
C GLY A 529 1.96 3.75 -13.41
N LEU A 530 1.59 3.80 -12.14
CA LEU A 530 0.21 3.68 -11.68
C LEU A 530 -0.23 5.02 -11.09
N LEU A 531 -1.39 5.53 -11.53
CA LEU A 531 -2.04 6.65 -10.85
C LEU A 531 -2.54 6.20 -9.49
N VAL A 532 -2.49 7.08 -8.50
CA VAL A 532 -3.04 6.80 -7.16
C VAL A 532 -4.19 7.75 -6.91
N ILE A 533 -5.34 7.18 -6.55
CA ILE A 533 -6.40 7.89 -5.83
C ILE A 533 -6.16 7.60 -4.35
N GLN A 534 -5.96 8.65 -3.56
CA GLN A 534 -5.61 8.52 -2.16
C GLN A 534 -6.76 9.02 -1.28
N ASP A 535 -7.39 8.08 -0.58
CA ASP A 535 -8.44 8.37 0.38
C ASP A 535 -7.87 8.83 1.73
N MET A 536 -8.59 9.72 2.38
CA MET A 536 -8.44 9.95 3.81
C MET A 536 -9.02 8.75 4.59
N PRO A 537 -8.31 8.20 5.60
CA PRO A 537 -8.93 7.29 6.56
C PRO A 537 -10.18 7.92 7.17
N SER A 538 -11.28 7.20 7.15
CA SER A 538 -12.60 7.76 7.46
C SER A 538 -12.88 7.70 8.95
N LEU A 539 -13.58 8.69 9.50
CA LEU A 539 -14.21 8.46 10.81
C LEU A 539 -15.24 7.33 10.66
N ARG A 540 -15.62 6.70 11.78
CA ARG A 540 -16.58 5.60 11.75
C ARG A 540 -17.89 5.99 11.03
N PRO A 541 -18.55 5.06 10.31
CA PRO A 541 -19.84 5.32 9.67
C PRO A 541 -20.88 5.81 10.68
N LEU A 542 -21.95 6.43 10.18
CA LEU A 542 -23.05 6.93 11.03
C LEU A 542 -23.64 5.78 11.86
N GLN A 543 -23.38 5.82 13.16
CA GLN A 543 -23.89 4.83 14.10
C GLN A 543 -25.14 5.34 14.79
N GLN A 544 -26.07 4.45 15.12
CA GLN A 544 -27.22 4.76 15.95
C GLN A 544 -27.03 4.23 17.36
N ARG A 545 -27.22 5.09 18.38
CA ARG A 545 -27.30 4.68 19.78
C ARG A 545 -28.74 4.65 20.24
N THR A 546 -29.15 3.57 20.88
CA THR A 546 -30.41 3.53 21.61
C THR A 546 -30.18 4.01 23.05
N LEU A 547 -30.79 5.13 23.42
CA LEU A 547 -30.74 5.68 24.77
C LEU A 547 -31.59 4.86 25.75
N ALA A 548 -31.40 5.07 27.05
CA ALA A 548 -32.16 4.39 28.10
C ALA A 548 -33.68 4.59 28.03
N ASN A 549 -34.14 5.64 27.32
CA ASN A 549 -35.55 5.91 27.03
C ASN A 549 -36.03 5.31 25.69
N CYS A 550 -35.28 4.35 25.13
CA CYS A 550 -35.54 3.69 23.84
C CYS A 550 -35.51 4.62 22.61
N THR A 551 -35.03 5.86 22.73
CA THR A 551 -34.85 6.74 21.57
C THR A 551 -33.56 6.38 20.84
N ARG A 552 -33.63 6.21 19.53
CA ARG A 552 -32.43 6.08 18.68
C ARG A 552 -31.93 7.48 18.32
N ILE A 553 -30.65 7.73 18.55
CA ILE A 553 -29.96 8.94 18.13
C ILE A 553 -28.80 8.57 17.20
N THR A 554 -28.55 9.38 16.18
CA THR A 554 -27.32 9.27 15.39
C THR A 554 -26.15 9.80 16.22
N ILE A 555 -25.03 9.08 16.22
CA ILE A 555 -23.79 9.53 16.83
C ILE A 555 -22.99 10.25 15.75
N GLU A 556 -23.05 11.57 15.80
CA GLU A 556 -22.21 12.43 14.97
C GLU A 556 -20.86 12.69 15.66
N PRO A 557 -19.77 12.83 14.90
CA PRO A 557 -18.52 13.32 15.44
C PRO A 557 -18.68 14.74 16.01
N ASP A 558 -18.15 14.96 17.21
CA ASP A 558 -18.16 16.27 17.85
C ASP A 558 -17.17 17.25 17.21
N ALA A 559 -17.19 18.50 17.67
CA ALA A 559 -16.32 19.55 17.13
C ALA A 559 -14.82 19.26 17.29
N GLN A 560 -14.42 18.57 18.36
CA GLN A 560 -13.03 18.19 18.59
C GLN A 560 -12.61 17.07 17.64
N GLN A 561 -13.49 16.09 17.43
CA GLN A 561 -13.27 14.97 16.50
C GLN A 561 -13.22 15.47 15.05
N GLN A 562 -14.07 16.41 14.65
CA GLN A 562 -14.00 17.09 13.36
C GLN A 562 -12.70 17.90 13.18
N THR A 563 -12.27 18.61 14.23
CA THR A 563 -10.98 19.33 14.20
C THR A 563 -9.79 18.39 14.03
N GLU A 564 -9.83 17.25 14.72
CA GLU A 564 -8.78 16.23 14.63
C GLU A 564 -8.75 15.53 13.27
N PHE A 565 -9.92 15.23 12.69
CA PHE A 565 -10.04 14.74 11.31
C PHE A 565 -9.43 15.73 10.32
N ALA A 566 -9.80 17.01 10.43
CA ALA A 566 -9.25 18.05 9.56
C ALA A 566 -7.73 18.20 9.71
N ARG A 567 -7.18 18.12 10.94
CA ARG A 567 -5.74 18.12 11.18
C ARG A 567 -5.03 16.93 10.51
N GLN A 568 -5.62 15.73 10.60
CA GLN A 568 -5.08 14.54 9.97
C GLN A 568 -5.19 14.57 8.44
N LEU A 569 -6.23 15.20 7.88
CA LEU A 569 -6.31 15.49 6.45
C LEU A 569 -5.18 16.41 5.98
N GLU A 570 -4.81 17.43 6.77
CA GLU A 570 -3.64 18.27 6.46
C GLU A 570 -2.33 17.47 6.50
N LEU A 571 -2.19 16.51 7.44
CA LEU A 571 -1.04 15.60 7.49
C LEU A 571 -0.96 14.72 6.25
N LEU A 572 -2.09 14.13 5.82
CA LEU A 572 -2.17 13.32 4.61
C LEU A 572 -1.60 14.10 3.42
N VAL A 573 -2.14 15.28 3.15
CA VAL A 573 -1.75 16.08 1.98
C VAL A 573 -0.29 16.51 2.09
N ASN A 574 0.15 17.08 3.22
CA ASN A 574 1.52 17.59 3.33
C ASN A 574 2.58 16.48 3.25
N GLN A 575 2.34 15.31 3.85
CA GLN A 575 3.34 14.23 3.82
C GLN A 575 3.41 13.52 2.46
N HIS A 576 2.41 13.66 1.59
CA HIS A 576 2.29 12.85 0.36
C HIS A 576 2.20 13.65 -0.94
N LYS A 577 2.02 14.99 -0.91
CA LYS A 577 1.92 15.84 -2.11
C LYS A 577 3.17 15.87 -3.00
N SER A 578 4.30 15.32 -2.58
CA SER A 578 5.48 15.17 -3.43
C SER A 578 5.52 13.86 -4.23
N TYR A 579 4.63 12.90 -3.97
CA TYR A 579 4.56 11.65 -4.75
C TYR A 579 3.95 11.87 -6.13
N THR A 580 4.64 11.39 -7.15
CA THR A 580 4.32 11.63 -8.56
C THR A 580 3.01 10.97 -8.95
N SER A 581 2.71 9.78 -8.45
CA SER A 581 1.55 8.96 -8.83
C SER A 581 0.22 9.50 -8.31
N ILE A 582 0.20 10.18 -7.15
CA ILE A 582 -1.05 10.63 -6.53
C ILE A 582 -1.69 11.71 -7.41
N MET A 583 -2.89 11.41 -7.91
CA MET A 583 -3.64 12.25 -8.83
C MET A 583 -4.86 12.89 -8.18
N ILE A 584 -5.52 12.16 -7.29
CA ILE A 584 -6.80 12.54 -6.68
C ILE A 584 -6.69 12.37 -5.17
N TRP A 585 -7.14 13.38 -4.42
CA TRP A 585 -7.39 13.30 -2.98
C TRP A 585 -8.87 13.03 -2.74
N ILE A 586 -9.19 12.01 -1.95
CA ILE A 586 -10.55 11.75 -1.45
C ILE A 586 -10.66 12.19 0.01
N ILE A 587 -11.72 12.94 0.35
CA ILE A 587 -11.97 13.42 1.73
C ILE A 587 -12.93 12.49 2.47
N TYR A 588 -14.14 12.28 1.94
CA TYR A 588 -15.14 11.41 2.55
C TYR A 588 -15.53 10.27 1.62
N ASN A 589 -15.73 9.10 2.20
CA ASN A 589 -16.29 7.93 1.53
C ASN A 589 -17.70 7.64 2.08
N GLU A 590 -18.72 7.63 1.22
CA GLU A 590 -20.07 7.16 1.55
C GLU A 590 -20.74 7.87 2.76
N GLY A 591 -20.36 9.13 3.01
CA GLY A 591 -20.84 9.91 4.15
C GLY A 591 -20.26 9.51 5.52
N TRP A 592 -19.23 8.66 5.57
CA TRP A 592 -18.64 8.22 6.83
C TRP A 592 -17.98 9.40 7.57
N GLY A 593 -18.55 9.75 8.73
CA GLY A 593 -18.12 10.92 9.51
C GLY A 593 -18.46 12.29 8.90
N GLN A 594 -19.18 12.30 7.78
CA GLN A 594 -19.64 13.53 7.14
C GLN A 594 -20.84 14.06 7.91
N LEU A 595 -20.78 15.33 8.32
CA LEU A 595 -21.93 15.99 8.92
C LEU A 595 -22.94 16.35 7.83
N ILE A 596 -24.21 16.00 8.07
CA ILE A 596 -25.33 16.36 7.17
C ILE A 596 -25.68 17.85 7.24
N ASP A 597 -25.39 18.52 8.37
CA ASP A 597 -25.64 19.94 8.56
C ASP A 597 -24.36 20.74 8.30
N GLY A 598 -24.47 21.81 7.52
CA GLY A 598 -23.39 22.78 7.29
C GLY A 598 -22.36 22.40 6.24
N TYR A 599 -22.42 21.18 5.68
CA TYR A 599 -21.63 20.71 4.54
C TYR A 599 -20.12 21.01 4.67
N PRO A 600 -19.44 20.45 5.70
CA PRO A 600 -18.04 20.75 6.00
C PRO A 600 -17.08 20.45 4.83
N GLU A 601 -17.46 19.55 3.92
CA GLU A 601 -16.70 19.19 2.73
C GLU A 601 -16.30 20.39 1.87
N PHE A 602 -17.09 21.48 1.81
CA PHE A 602 -16.70 22.69 1.06
C PHE A 602 -15.47 23.36 1.68
N GLY A 603 -15.46 23.50 3.01
CA GLY A 603 -14.33 24.08 3.74
C GLY A 603 -13.09 23.19 3.70
N LEU A 604 -13.27 21.87 3.82
CA LEU A 604 -12.18 20.90 3.71
C LEU A 604 -11.61 20.85 2.28
N THR A 605 -12.46 20.93 1.26
CA THR A 605 -12.03 21.01 -0.14
C THR A 605 -11.18 22.25 -0.39
N ALA A 606 -11.60 23.41 0.11
CA ALA A 606 -10.82 24.65 -0.01
C ALA A 606 -9.47 24.54 0.71
N ARG A 607 -9.43 23.88 1.86
CA ARG A 607 -8.20 23.60 2.61
C ARG A 607 -7.24 22.69 1.85
N VAL A 608 -7.72 21.55 1.32
CA VAL A 608 -6.91 20.65 0.50
C VAL A 608 -6.38 21.38 -0.74
N ARG A 609 -7.21 22.18 -1.41
CA ARG A 609 -6.81 23.00 -2.57
C ARG A 609 -5.70 24.00 -2.23
N GLN A 610 -5.74 24.59 -1.04
CA GLN A 610 -4.73 25.53 -0.57
C GLN A 610 -3.40 24.82 -0.29
N LEU A 611 -3.45 23.63 0.30
CA LEU A 611 -2.26 22.83 0.60
C LEU A 611 -1.62 22.23 -0.65
N ASP A 612 -2.46 21.79 -1.60
CA ASP A 612 -2.03 21.19 -2.84
C ASP A 612 -2.92 21.61 -4.02
N PRO A 613 -2.53 22.65 -4.77
CA PRO A 613 -3.25 23.07 -5.96
C PRO A 613 -2.95 22.20 -7.19
N THR A 614 -2.08 21.19 -7.08
CA THR A 614 -1.55 20.41 -8.22
C THR A 614 -2.28 19.10 -8.49
N ARG A 615 -3.27 18.76 -7.64
CA ARG A 615 -4.08 17.55 -7.72
C ARG A 615 -5.57 17.87 -7.77
N LEU A 616 -6.33 16.90 -8.27
CA LEU A 616 -7.79 16.97 -8.28
C LEU A 616 -8.33 16.50 -6.93
N ILE A 617 -9.53 16.95 -6.57
CA ILE A 617 -10.15 16.62 -5.28
C ILE A 617 -11.52 16.01 -5.55
N ASP A 618 -11.72 14.79 -5.07
CA ASP A 618 -13.02 14.16 -4.97
C ASP A 618 -13.50 14.24 -3.51
N SER A 619 -14.38 15.19 -3.22
CA SER A 619 -14.66 15.56 -1.83
C SER A 619 -15.53 14.52 -1.12
N THR A 620 -16.44 13.91 -1.86
CA THR A 620 -17.43 12.95 -1.37
C THR A 620 -17.61 11.91 -2.46
N THR A 621 -16.94 10.77 -2.30
CA THR A 621 -17.06 9.65 -3.23
C THR A 621 -18.28 8.80 -2.85
N GLY A 622 -19.11 8.48 -3.83
CA GLY A 622 -20.42 7.88 -3.62
C GLY A 622 -21.46 8.84 -3.03
N TRP A 623 -22.47 8.28 -2.36
CA TRP A 623 -23.66 8.94 -1.84
C TRP A 623 -23.41 10.25 -1.06
N PHE A 624 -24.46 11.05 -0.84
CA PHE A 624 -24.43 12.29 -0.03
C PHE A 624 -23.51 13.41 -0.55
N ASP A 625 -23.29 13.45 -1.86
CA ASP A 625 -22.55 14.53 -2.54
C ASP A 625 -23.39 15.80 -2.70
N HIS A 626 -22.91 16.90 -2.10
CA HIS A 626 -23.55 18.23 -2.16
C HIS A 626 -22.90 19.19 -3.18
N GLY A 627 -21.99 18.69 -4.04
CA GLY A 627 -21.38 19.47 -5.13
C GLY A 627 -19.99 20.04 -4.82
N ALA A 628 -19.30 19.53 -3.81
CA ALA A 628 -17.93 19.94 -3.49
C ALA A 628 -16.91 19.22 -4.38
N GLY A 629 -15.78 19.87 -4.66
CA GLY A 629 -14.66 19.24 -5.37
C GLY A 629 -14.77 19.26 -6.89
N ASP A 630 -14.02 18.37 -7.53
CA ASP A 630 -13.85 18.29 -8.99
C ASP A 630 -14.67 17.18 -9.65
N PHE A 631 -15.12 16.20 -8.87
CA PHE A 631 -15.77 14.98 -9.36
C PHE A 631 -17.24 14.95 -8.99
N SER A 632 -18.05 14.36 -9.87
CA SER A 632 -19.38 13.83 -9.59
C SER A 632 -19.20 12.32 -9.62
N ASP A 633 -19.03 11.74 -8.44
CA ASP A 633 -18.78 10.32 -8.23
C ASP A 633 -20.11 9.61 -7.93
N ASN A 634 -20.24 8.37 -8.39
CA ASN A 634 -21.33 7.49 -8.02
C ASN A 634 -20.83 6.11 -7.59
N HIS A 635 -21.46 5.54 -6.54
CA HIS A 635 -21.28 4.16 -6.11
C HIS A 635 -22.50 3.33 -6.53
N HIS A 636 -22.26 2.33 -7.37
CA HIS A 636 -23.28 1.39 -7.81
C HIS A 636 -22.64 0.02 -8.07
N TYR A 637 -22.70 -0.85 -7.06
CA TYR A 637 -21.90 -2.06 -7.01
C TYR A 637 -22.27 -3.10 -8.07
N ALA A 638 -23.56 -3.25 -8.41
CA ALA A 638 -24.02 -4.27 -9.35
C ALA A 638 -23.77 -3.90 -10.83
N ASN A 639 -23.77 -2.61 -11.19
CA ASN A 639 -23.48 -2.13 -12.54
C ASN A 639 -23.02 -0.67 -12.52
N PRO A 640 -22.16 -0.21 -13.44
CA PRO A 640 -21.73 1.19 -13.45
C PRO A 640 -22.91 2.14 -13.74
N GLN A 641 -22.80 3.39 -13.31
CA GLN A 641 -23.73 4.51 -13.51
C GLN A 641 -22.94 5.84 -13.55
N CYS A 642 -22.01 5.91 -14.49
CA CYS A 642 -20.97 6.92 -14.57
C CYS A 642 -21.30 8.02 -15.58
N GLY A 643 -21.45 9.26 -15.10
CA GLY A 643 -21.73 10.42 -15.96
C GLY A 643 -23.00 10.30 -16.80
N SER A 644 -23.93 9.44 -16.38
CA SER A 644 -25.20 9.11 -17.05
C SER A 644 -26.33 10.05 -16.65
N PRO A 645 -27.40 10.18 -17.47
CA PRO A 645 -28.60 10.95 -17.12
C PRO A 645 -29.54 10.21 -16.15
N PHE A 646 -29.18 8.99 -15.75
CA PHE A 646 -29.87 8.16 -14.76
C PHE A 646 -28.92 7.88 -13.60
N TYR A 647 -29.51 7.73 -12.40
CA TYR A 647 -28.80 7.57 -11.14
C TYR A 647 -29.68 6.79 -10.14
N SER A 648 -29.07 6.17 -9.15
CA SER A 648 -29.78 5.51 -8.04
C SER A 648 -30.28 6.53 -7.01
N ILE A 649 -31.41 6.24 -6.34
CA ILE A 649 -32.06 7.18 -5.39
C ILE A 649 -31.12 7.64 -4.27
N ALA A 650 -30.21 6.77 -3.83
CA ALA A 650 -29.20 7.08 -2.81
C ALA A 650 -28.13 8.09 -3.29
N SER A 651 -28.03 8.33 -4.60
CA SER A 651 -27.03 9.19 -5.23
C SER A 651 -27.66 10.48 -5.76
N SER A 652 -26.86 11.52 -5.90
CA SER A 652 -27.27 12.74 -6.60
C SER A 652 -27.24 12.53 -8.13
N PRO A 653 -28.05 13.26 -8.91
CA PRO A 653 -27.91 13.29 -10.36
C PRO A 653 -26.51 13.73 -10.78
N TYR A 654 -26.01 13.21 -11.91
CA TYR A 654 -24.73 13.63 -12.47
C TYR A 654 -24.66 15.16 -12.68
N ASP A 655 -23.60 15.79 -12.17
CA ASP A 655 -23.31 17.21 -12.36
C ASP A 655 -22.38 17.43 -13.57
N PRO A 656 -22.87 18.01 -14.69
CA PRO A 656 -22.07 18.23 -15.89
C PRO A 656 -20.94 19.25 -15.74
N ALA A 657 -20.91 20.03 -14.65
CA ALA A 657 -19.79 20.92 -14.33
C ALA A 657 -18.58 20.19 -13.72
N ARG A 658 -18.74 18.91 -13.36
CA ARG A 658 -17.74 18.08 -12.70
C ARG A 658 -17.38 16.85 -13.52
N ILE A 659 -16.26 16.24 -13.17
CA ILE A 659 -15.77 15.01 -13.82
C ILE A 659 -16.65 13.85 -13.38
N GLY A 660 -17.32 13.18 -14.33
CA GLY A 660 -18.09 11.97 -14.03
C GLY A 660 -17.17 10.75 -13.85
N ILE A 661 -17.26 10.08 -12.70
CA ILE A 661 -16.50 8.86 -12.38
C ILE A 661 -17.40 7.83 -11.69
N GLN A 662 -17.12 6.54 -11.91
CA GLN A 662 -17.69 5.45 -11.12
C GLN A 662 -16.73 5.13 -9.95
N GLY A 663 -17.01 5.64 -8.76
CA GLY A 663 -16.11 5.51 -7.61
C GLY A 663 -15.99 4.12 -7.04
N GLU A 664 -17.04 3.28 -7.20
CA GLU A 664 -17.06 1.85 -6.88
C GLU A 664 -18.12 1.10 -7.72
N PHE A 665 -17.71 0.01 -8.41
CA PHE A 665 -18.61 -0.94 -9.08
C PHE A 665 -17.95 -2.32 -9.23
N GLY A 666 -18.71 -3.33 -9.63
CA GLY A 666 -18.18 -4.69 -9.81
C GLY A 666 -18.09 -5.45 -8.49
N GLY A 667 -19.04 -5.21 -7.58
CA GLY A 667 -19.17 -5.89 -6.29
C GLY A 667 -19.62 -7.35 -6.39
N ILE A 668 -19.24 -8.05 -7.45
CA ILE A 668 -19.52 -9.47 -7.70
C ILE A 668 -18.44 -10.32 -7.03
N GLY A 669 -18.88 -11.25 -6.18
CA GLY A 669 -18.04 -12.15 -5.43
C GLY A 669 -17.99 -13.55 -6.03
N GLN A 670 -16.95 -14.29 -5.71
CA GLN A 670 -16.86 -15.71 -6.05
C GLN A 670 -16.08 -16.42 -4.95
N ASN A 671 -16.73 -17.40 -4.31
CA ASN A 671 -16.09 -18.20 -3.28
C ASN A 671 -15.30 -19.36 -3.91
N VAL A 672 -13.96 -19.25 -3.94
CA VAL A 672 -13.10 -20.25 -4.60
C VAL A 672 -13.08 -21.56 -3.82
N SER A 673 -12.58 -21.55 -2.59
CA SER A 673 -12.53 -22.68 -1.68
C SER A 673 -12.08 -22.25 -0.28
N ILE A 674 -12.32 -23.07 0.73
CA ILE A 674 -12.01 -22.75 2.14
C ILE A 674 -10.50 -22.51 2.39
N GLU A 675 -9.62 -23.09 1.57
CA GLU A 675 -8.17 -22.96 1.67
C GLU A 675 -7.66 -21.55 1.32
N HIS A 676 -8.47 -20.75 0.62
CA HIS A 676 -8.14 -19.39 0.18
C HIS A 676 -8.96 -18.31 0.88
N LEU A 677 -9.87 -18.71 1.77
CA LEU A 677 -10.72 -17.83 2.56
C LEU A 677 -10.09 -17.51 3.90
N TRP A 678 -10.49 -16.37 4.46
CA TRP A 678 -10.30 -16.10 5.88
C TRP A 678 -11.15 -17.09 6.68
N ASN A 679 -10.52 -18.17 7.15
CA ASN A 679 -11.20 -19.30 7.77
C ASN A 679 -11.59 -19.01 9.23
N VAL A 680 -12.41 -17.98 9.41
CA VAL A 680 -13.04 -17.55 10.67
C VAL A 680 -14.54 -17.63 10.45
N GLN A 681 -15.24 -18.35 11.33
CA GLN A 681 -16.65 -18.70 11.12
C GLN A 681 -17.55 -17.46 10.99
N GLU A 682 -17.27 -16.43 11.79
CA GLU A 682 -17.98 -15.15 11.76
C GLU A 682 -17.87 -14.49 10.39
N ALA A 683 -16.68 -14.45 9.78
CA ALA A 683 -16.47 -13.91 8.45
C ALA A 683 -17.19 -14.75 7.38
N ILE A 684 -17.06 -16.09 7.45
CA ILE A 684 -17.71 -17.03 6.53
C ILE A 684 -19.23 -16.84 6.52
N ASN A 685 -19.84 -16.64 7.69
CA ASN A 685 -21.28 -16.42 7.83
C ASN A 685 -21.78 -15.14 7.13
N THR A 686 -20.88 -14.21 6.81
CA THR A 686 -21.20 -12.92 6.20
C THR A 686 -20.84 -12.84 4.71
N ILE A 687 -20.24 -13.87 4.11
CA ILE A 687 -19.85 -13.88 2.69
C ILE A 687 -21.03 -13.58 1.75
N ASN A 688 -22.24 -14.05 2.10
CA ASN A 688 -23.43 -13.82 1.30
C ASN A 688 -23.96 -12.38 1.33
N GLN A 689 -23.32 -11.47 2.07
CA GLN A 689 -23.62 -10.04 2.07
C GLN A 689 -22.92 -9.29 0.93
N THR A 690 -22.00 -9.94 0.19
CA THR A 690 -21.52 -9.41 -1.09
C THR A 690 -22.69 -9.31 -2.08
N TYR A 691 -22.72 -8.23 -2.87
CA TYR A 691 -23.88 -7.83 -3.68
C TYR A 691 -24.38 -8.90 -4.67
N GLU A 692 -23.47 -9.68 -5.23
CA GLU A 692 -23.76 -10.79 -6.14
C GLU A 692 -22.71 -11.89 -5.89
N ILE A 693 -23.08 -13.17 -5.90
CA ILE A 693 -22.15 -14.30 -5.71
C ILE A 693 -22.24 -15.25 -6.91
N ASP A 694 -21.15 -15.34 -7.67
CA ASP A 694 -21.00 -16.22 -8.80
C ASP A 694 -20.62 -17.64 -8.38
N LEU A 695 -21.21 -18.63 -9.05
CA LEU A 695 -21.03 -20.06 -8.75
C LEU A 695 -19.64 -20.59 -9.12
N SER A 696 -18.96 -19.97 -10.10
CA SER A 696 -17.66 -20.40 -10.60
C SER A 696 -16.83 -19.23 -11.09
N VAL A 697 -15.51 -19.41 -11.21
CA VAL A 697 -14.62 -18.41 -11.81
C VAL A 697 -15.00 -18.11 -13.26
N GLU A 698 -15.56 -19.08 -13.99
CA GLU A 698 -16.06 -18.88 -15.35
C GLU A 698 -17.29 -17.95 -15.37
N ALA A 699 -18.27 -18.19 -14.50
CA ALA A 699 -19.44 -17.32 -14.35
C ALA A 699 -19.02 -15.90 -13.93
N TRP A 700 -18.08 -15.79 -13.00
CA TRP A 700 -17.52 -14.50 -12.57
C TRP A 700 -16.83 -13.74 -13.70
N ASN A 701 -16.07 -14.42 -14.56
CA ASN A 701 -15.44 -13.79 -15.72
C ASN A 701 -16.47 -13.37 -16.77
N TYR A 702 -17.50 -14.19 -17.02
CA TYR A 702 -18.62 -13.80 -17.89
C TYR A 702 -19.32 -12.55 -17.35
N ARG A 703 -19.65 -12.53 -16.05
CA ARG A 703 -20.32 -11.40 -15.42
C ARG A 703 -19.46 -10.14 -15.45
N SER A 704 -18.17 -10.28 -15.15
CA SER A 704 -17.19 -9.19 -15.23
C SER A 704 -17.10 -8.58 -16.63
N HIS A 705 -17.09 -9.42 -17.67
CA HIS A 705 -17.10 -8.97 -19.06
C HIS A 705 -18.32 -8.10 -19.37
N ILE A 706 -19.51 -8.49 -18.89
CA ILE A 706 -20.73 -7.68 -19.05
C ILE A 706 -20.59 -6.32 -18.37
N LEU A 707 -20.12 -6.28 -17.12
CA LEU A 707 -19.98 -5.03 -16.37
C LEU A 707 -18.95 -4.07 -16.98
N LEU A 708 -17.82 -4.60 -17.47
CA LEU A 708 -16.83 -3.81 -18.21
C LEU A 708 -17.40 -3.32 -19.55
N GLY A 709 -18.22 -4.14 -20.22
CA GLY A 709 -18.97 -3.75 -21.41
C GLY A 709 -19.94 -2.59 -21.15
N GLU A 710 -20.66 -2.61 -20.03
CA GLU A 710 -21.55 -1.52 -19.62
C GLU A 710 -20.78 -0.23 -19.30
N LEU A 711 -19.64 -0.32 -18.61
CA LEU A 711 -18.77 0.85 -18.36
C LEU A 711 -18.24 1.43 -19.67
N ARG A 712 -17.87 0.56 -20.63
CA ARG A 712 -17.45 0.97 -21.97
C ARG A 712 -18.57 1.70 -22.70
N ASP A 713 -19.79 1.18 -22.66
CA ASP A 713 -20.95 1.81 -23.29
C ASP A 713 -21.23 3.19 -22.69
N GLN A 714 -21.10 3.34 -21.37
CA GLN A 714 -21.24 4.64 -20.71
C GLN A 714 -20.12 5.61 -21.09
N THR A 715 -18.88 5.11 -21.25
CA THR A 715 -17.75 5.89 -21.73
C THR A 715 -17.99 6.40 -23.16
N GLN A 716 -18.60 5.60 -24.03
CA GLN A 716 -18.91 5.98 -25.41
C GLN A 716 -20.08 6.97 -25.51
N ARG A 717 -21.10 6.79 -24.68
CA ARG A 717 -22.40 7.48 -24.83
C ARG A 717 -22.53 8.72 -23.95
N PHE A 718 -21.88 8.73 -22.78
CA PHE A 718 -22.09 9.73 -21.74
C PHE A 718 -20.78 10.41 -21.27
N ALA A 719 -20.79 11.02 -20.09
CA ALA A 719 -19.68 11.79 -19.54
C ALA A 719 -18.66 10.96 -18.72
N CYS A 720 -18.74 9.62 -18.76
CA CYS A 720 -17.91 8.77 -17.93
C CYS A 720 -16.41 8.88 -18.23
N SER A 721 -15.60 9.15 -17.20
CA SER A 721 -14.17 9.40 -17.33
C SER A 721 -13.28 8.42 -16.56
N GLY A 722 -13.85 7.47 -15.84
CA GLY A 722 -13.10 6.46 -15.11
C GLY A 722 -13.99 5.50 -14.35
N GLY A 723 -13.38 4.49 -13.75
CA GLY A 723 -14.04 3.53 -12.89
C GLY A 723 -13.10 2.84 -11.90
N VAL A 724 -13.65 2.46 -10.75
CA VAL A 724 -12.96 1.68 -9.72
C VAL A 724 -13.68 0.35 -9.54
N TRP A 725 -13.01 -0.73 -9.88
CA TRP A 725 -13.52 -2.09 -9.64
C TRP A 725 -13.42 -2.45 -8.16
N THR A 726 -14.44 -3.08 -7.59
CA THR A 726 -14.52 -3.49 -6.19
C THR A 726 -13.55 -4.62 -5.90
N GLN A 727 -12.35 -4.14 -5.58
CA GLN A 727 -11.16 -4.63 -4.91
C GLN A 727 -10.09 -5.50 -5.59
N THR A 728 -8.84 -5.17 -5.27
CA THR A 728 -7.61 -5.86 -5.69
C THR A 728 -7.57 -7.29 -5.18
N THR A 729 -7.88 -7.48 -3.90
CA THR A 729 -7.86 -8.77 -3.22
C THR A 729 -9.13 -8.94 -2.40
N ASP A 730 -9.53 -10.19 -2.17
CA ASP A 730 -10.48 -10.49 -1.09
C ASP A 730 -9.93 -9.98 0.24
N VAL A 731 -10.83 -9.73 1.19
CA VAL A 731 -10.50 -9.38 2.57
C VAL A 731 -11.52 -9.99 3.50
N GLU A 732 -11.08 -10.78 4.46
CA GLU A 732 -11.92 -11.40 5.51
C GLU A 732 -13.30 -11.90 5.03
N GLY A 733 -14.38 -11.13 5.25
CA GLY A 733 -15.75 -11.46 4.85
C GLY A 733 -16.13 -11.12 3.40
N GLU A 734 -15.28 -10.43 2.66
CA GLU A 734 -15.50 -10.00 1.28
C GLU A 734 -14.69 -10.84 0.27
N VAL A 735 -15.41 -11.52 -0.63
CA VAL A 735 -14.84 -12.46 -1.62
C VAL A 735 -14.95 -11.97 -3.08
N ASN A 736 -14.87 -10.67 -3.26
CA ASN A 736 -15.06 -9.93 -4.52
C ASN A 736 -13.75 -9.40 -5.14
N GLY A 737 -12.57 -9.79 -4.63
CA GLY A 737 -11.30 -9.34 -5.17
C GLY A 737 -10.88 -9.98 -6.49
N LEU A 738 -10.00 -9.31 -7.24
CA LEU A 738 -9.32 -9.93 -8.40
C LEU A 738 -8.42 -11.10 -7.98
N LEU A 739 -7.81 -11.00 -6.80
CA LEU A 739 -7.00 -12.03 -6.15
C LEU A 739 -7.71 -12.58 -4.91
N THR A 740 -7.47 -13.84 -4.58
CA THR A 740 -7.82 -14.37 -3.25
C THR A 740 -7.03 -13.67 -2.14
N TYR A 741 -7.49 -13.75 -0.89
CA TYR A 741 -6.90 -12.99 0.23
C TYR A 741 -5.42 -13.40 0.47
N ASP A 742 -5.06 -14.66 0.18
CA ASP A 742 -3.69 -15.17 0.23
C ASP A 742 -2.82 -14.87 -1.02
N ARG A 743 -3.40 -14.20 -2.03
CA ARG A 743 -2.79 -13.89 -3.33
C ARG A 743 -2.42 -15.11 -4.18
N ARG A 744 -2.91 -16.31 -3.86
CA ARG A 744 -2.54 -17.55 -4.57
C ARG A 744 -3.36 -17.81 -5.83
N ILE A 745 -4.57 -17.25 -5.93
CA ILE A 745 -5.44 -17.40 -7.09
C ILE A 745 -5.79 -16.03 -7.66
N LEU A 746 -5.56 -15.88 -8.96
CA LEU A 746 -6.04 -14.77 -9.77
C LEU A 746 -7.35 -15.21 -10.46
N ARG A 747 -8.47 -14.54 -10.15
CA ARG A 747 -9.78 -14.83 -10.77
C ARG A 747 -9.89 -14.36 -12.22
N PRO A 748 -9.38 -13.17 -12.61
CA PRO A 748 -9.43 -12.72 -13.99
C PRO A 748 -8.84 -13.70 -15.00
N ASN A 749 -9.60 -14.00 -16.05
CA ASN A 749 -9.04 -14.45 -17.31
C ASN A 749 -8.25 -13.28 -17.91
N GLU A 750 -6.91 -13.35 -17.81
CA GLU A 750 -6.05 -12.23 -18.19
C GLU A 750 -6.26 -11.73 -19.61
N ALA A 751 -6.48 -12.62 -20.58
CA ALA A 751 -6.65 -12.24 -21.98
C ALA A 751 -7.97 -11.47 -22.19
N GLN A 752 -9.06 -11.95 -21.59
CA GLN A 752 -10.36 -11.29 -21.63
C GLN A 752 -10.30 -9.91 -20.96
N TRP A 753 -9.77 -9.85 -19.75
CA TRP A 753 -9.67 -8.59 -18.99
C TRP A 753 -8.80 -7.55 -19.68
N LYS A 754 -7.65 -7.94 -20.23
CA LYS A 754 -6.81 -7.03 -21.03
C LYS A 754 -7.57 -6.48 -22.23
N ALA A 755 -8.33 -7.33 -22.93
CA ALA A 755 -9.14 -6.90 -24.07
C ALA A 755 -10.26 -5.94 -23.65
N ASP A 756 -10.96 -6.23 -22.55
CA ASP A 756 -12.04 -5.38 -22.04
C ASP A 756 -11.52 -4.01 -21.57
N ILE A 757 -10.41 -4.00 -20.83
CA ILE A 757 -9.74 -2.78 -20.36
C ILE A 757 -9.23 -1.96 -21.55
N GLN A 758 -8.60 -2.60 -22.54
CA GLN A 758 -8.20 -1.90 -23.75
C GLN A 758 -9.42 -1.30 -24.48
N GLY A 759 -10.55 -2.01 -24.49
CA GLY A 759 -11.81 -1.51 -25.02
C GLY A 759 -12.33 -0.25 -24.31
N LEU A 760 -12.12 -0.12 -22.99
CA LEU A 760 -12.41 1.11 -22.24
C LEU A 760 -11.52 2.26 -22.69
N TYR A 761 -10.21 2.00 -22.84
CA TYR A 761 -9.25 3.02 -23.27
C TYR A 761 -9.48 3.47 -24.71
N ASP A 762 -9.81 2.55 -25.61
CA ASP A 762 -10.15 2.85 -27.00
C ASP A 762 -11.45 3.67 -27.08
N ALA A 763 -12.47 3.31 -26.28
CA ALA A 763 -13.70 4.07 -26.15
C ALA A 763 -13.42 5.51 -25.68
N ALA A 764 -12.61 5.68 -24.64
CA ALA A 764 -12.23 7.00 -24.14
C ALA A 764 -11.42 7.81 -25.17
N ALA A 765 -10.45 7.19 -25.84
CA ALA A 765 -9.65 7.84 -26.89
C ALA A 765 -10.52 8.31 -28.07
N SER A 766 -11.55 7.54 -28.43
CA SER A 766 -12.52 7.95 -29.45
C SER A 766 -13.28 9.22 -29.05
N ARG A 767 -13.55 9.42 -27.74
CA ARG A 767 -14.19 10.63 -27.20
C ARG A 767 -13.26 11.84 -27.19
N SER A 768 -11.95 11.66 -27.16
CA SER A 768 -10.98 12.75 -27.32
C SER A 768 -10.92 13.28 -28.75
N ASN A 769 -11.07 12.39 -29.73
CA ASN A 769 -10.84 12.68 -31.15
C ASN A 769 -12.12 12.97 -31.95
N SER A 770 -13.30 12.81 -31.36
CA SER A 770 -14.59 12.88 -32.06
C SER A 770 -15.39 14.14 -31.73
N SER A 771 -16.02 14.74 -32.75
CA SER A 771 -17.01 15.82 -32.60
C SER A 771 -18.45 15.29 -32.40
N VAL A 772 -18.62 14.00 -32.07
CA VAL A 772 -19.94 13.38 -31.91
C VAL A 772 -20.67 13.97 -30.69
N PRO A 773 -21.88 14.52 -30.86
CA PRO A 773 -22.66 15.09 -29.77
C PRO A 773 -22.90 14.06 -28.65
N LEU A 774 -22.96 14.54 -27.40
CA LEU A 774 -23.45 13.74 -26.28
C LEU A 774 -24.91 13.34 -26.56
N LEU A 775 -25.26 12.09 -26.23
CA LEU A 775 -26.66 11.77 -26.00
C LEU A 775 -27.04 12.48 -24.69
N VAL A 776 -27.73 13.61 -24.83
CA VAL A 776 -28.28 14.41 -23.71
C VAL A 776 -29.48 13.70 -23.13
#